data_AF-A0A954ZDM7-F1
#
_entry.id   AF-A0A954ZDM7-F1
#
_cell.length_a   1.000
_cell.length_b   1.000
_cell.length_c   1.000
_cell.angle_alpha   90.00
_cell.angle_beta   90.00
_cell.angle_gamma   90.00
#
_symmetry.space_group_name_H-M   'P 1'
#
loop_
_entity.id
_entity.type
_entity.pdbx_description
1 polymer ?
#
loop_
_entity_poly.entity_id
_entity_poly.type
_entity_poly.pdbx_seq_one_letter_code
_entity_poly.pdbx_strand_id
1 'polypeptide(L)'
;MRIAQRARRLVVESLERRELLTSITTELPVVGEFFQTTWPYLTLSGEADQPETQSVRINGRLTTVDDGEDHWSFTGVAAAPQVILPRGSTWAYLADGSDLGTNWRATSYDDAAWLTGAAPLGYGQAGVATSVPFGPDPQSKYVTTYARTSFELDATEPLVQLVVRLRYDDGVAIYLNGQEVIRTPTLPDSATYETYATSETPDPQSYYEFVIDPQDMHLLDAGTNTLAAEVHTSAPADDDLLFDLELAVVVPEDTDDPLRLHPGINRVFVQEYADATGAGTVLQSDFVDVWYDVPDEAPVELGGTLIGDAVLAPESGPYHVTNDLVVDAGSRLTILPGTSLYFDEGVELAVHGILDAQGTEFERIRFTSVPNAPFVPDRPNGRSGLPDGPPRWLGVHLADTMSPENVIAYADIEYAQSAAGSIGAASSEIRVDHVTWKGTHLRMFNADDASYEISNSTFPDMFAPDESPRAIGLDNVSEHVKTTGNIPQDGHAIIRNNVFGTNKGHNDVIDAVSGRRPDPILEVRDNIFLGAGDEGLDLGGDVYVEGNLFMDIGRDDDNRGSLYSNAISTGDASGTTPTVVLARNIFWNVDHVIHLRSGDAAIAENNTIVGIPDDYVDISGRTNITSAFHLYVAGDSDGAGAFLADNIFWELPRVFGNPDQPAGVVSQLEVTHNLLDPRVADNVIADRAVMLRELGADNVVGDPGFTDLEVGNFELSPTSPGKGAGRFGQDVGALVRPGIWVTGEPDAYTRDTTATLTVGGPGIFGFQYRIDGGPWSDPEIYGTRFNALGPTPRSATIVLDGLAPGPHYIEAIGQDYAGQWQVTPTLSRTWVISSSVPGDLDASGVVTAADIDLLFQMLDESTNDPYFDLNEDGSVDSLDVNTLVETIIGTRFGDANLDGIVDAVDFALWDANRFQVDNTTHWSTGDFNGDGMTDGSDFNLWNQHKFLANPGGAAGANATAARAPRFPLRASQNLAERRVRAHSLVHQQATVQRRSESLPPLNSLLSDHSNTQTRLAARKRDSFDFC
;
A
#
# COMPACT_ATOMS: atom_id res chain seq x y z
N MET A 1 8.14 -6.21 -6.48
CA MET A 1 8.98 -5.03 -6.81
C MET A 1 8.11 -3.84 -7.20
N ARG A 2 7.48 -3.80 -8.40
CA ARG A 2 6.57 -2.70 -8.79
C ARG A 2 5.42 -2.42 -7.82
N ILE A 3 4.90 -3.44 -7.12
CA ILE A 3 3.83 -3.30 -6.12
C ILE A 3 4.32 -2.62 -4.82
N ALA A 4 5.50 -2.98 -4.31
CA ALA A 4 6.08 -2.36 -3.12
C ALA A 4 6.57 -0.91 -3.40
N GLN A 5 7.10 -0.66 -4.59
CA GLN A 5 7.44 0.69 -5.07
C GLN A 5 6.20 1.57 -5.22
N ARG A 6 5.12 1.01 -5.78
CA ARG A 6 3.83 1.71 -5.90
C ARG A 6 3.22 1.98 -4.53
N ALA A 7 3.29 1.04 -3.60
CA ALA A 7 2.80 1.23 -2.22
C ALA A 7 3.55 2.34 -1.48
N ARG A 8 4.90 2.39 -1.56
CA ARG A 8 5.69 3.45 -0.91
C ARG A 8 5.46 4.83 -1.53
N ARG A 9 5.37 4.88 -2.86
CA ARG A 9 5.01 6.09 -3.61
C ARG A 9 3.60 6.56 -3.28
N LEU A 10 2.63 5.64 -3.25
CA LEU A 10 1.24 5.95 -2.89
C LEU A 10 1.13 6.40 -1.44
N VAL A 11 1.96 5.90 -0.50
CA VAL A 11 1.96 6.38 0.88
C VAL A 11 2.44 7.83 0.95
N VAL A 12 3.59 8.17 0.34
CA VAL A 12 4.07 9.56 0.28
C VAL A 12 3.06 10.47 -0.42
N GLU A 13 2.55 10.05 -1.58
CA GLU A 13 1.52 10.80 -2.32
C GLU A 13 0.18 10.86 -1.56
N SER A 14 -0.17 9.89 -0.71
CA SER A 14 -1.40 9.90 0.11
C SER A 14 -1.28 10.81 1.32
N LEU A 15 -0.07 10.95 1.88
CA LEU A 15 0.22 11.87 2.98
C LEU A 15 0.13 13.32 2.50
N GLU A 16 0.65 13.60 1.30
CA GLU A 16 0.48 14.91 0.64
C GLU A 16 -0.97 15.15 0.17
N ARG A 17 -1.70 14.10 -0.24
CA ARG A 17 -3.12 14.17 -0.66
C ARG A 17 -4.13 14.24 0.48
N ARG A 18 -3.72 14.13 1.76
CA ARG A 18 -4.65 14.36 2.89
C ARG A 18 -5.27 15.76 2.87
N GLU A 19 -4.64 16.73 2.22
CA GLU A 19 -5.21 18.08 2.02
C GLU A 19 -6.14 18.19 0.78
N LEU A 20 -6.25 17.14 -0.04
CA LEU A 20 -7.03 17.11 -1.29
C LEU A 20 -8.21 16.12 -1.22
N LEU A 21 -8.62 15.68 -0.03
CA LEU A 21 -9.76 14.78 0.15
C LEU A 21 -11.01 15.36 -0.53
N THR A 22 -11.53 14.60 -1.49
CA THR A 22 -12.88 14.74 -2.02
C THR A 22 -13.84 14.85 -0.85
N SER A 23 -14.72 15.85 -0.90
CA SER A 23 -15.62 16.22 0.18
C SER A 23 -16.64 15.10 0.41
N ILE A 24 -16.32 14.06 1.18
CA ILE A 24 -17.35 13.17 1.70
C ILE A 24 -18.28 14.05 2.54
N THR A 25 -19.51 14.20 2.05
CA THR A 25 -20.55 15.02 2.64
C THR A 25 -21.66 14.12 3.13
N THR A 26 -22.19 14.47 4.29
CA THR A 26 -23.38 13.85 4.85
C THR A 26 -24.10 14.87 5.71
N GLU A 27 -25.44 14.79 5.72
CA GLU A 27 -26.31 15.62 6.53
C GLU A 27 -26.54 15.03 7.93
N LEU A 28 -25.87 13.91 8.26
CA LEU A 28 -25.95 13.32 9.58
C LEU A 28 -25.45 14.30 10.66
N PRO A 29 -26.18 14.45 11.79
CA PRO A 29 -25.71 15.28 12.89
C PRO A 29 -24.42 14.72 13.46
N VAL A 30 -23.49 15.61 13.83
CA VAL A 30 -22.28 15.21 14.56
C VAL A 30 -22.57 15.24 16.07
N VAL A 31 -22.38 14.11 16.74
CA VAL A 31 -22.51 13.98 18.20
C VAL A 31 -21.20 13.44 18.77
N GLY A 32 -20.60 14.22 19.68
CA GLY A 32 -19.21 14.00 20.08
C GLY A 32 -18.29 14.17 18.88
N GLU A 33 -17.66 13.07 18.46
CA GLU A 33 -16.73 13.04 17.31
C GLU A 33 -17.25 12.23 16.12
N PHE A 34 -18.48 11.70 16.21
CA PHE A 34 -19.03 10.80 15.21
C PHE A 34 -20.23 11.43 14.52
N PHE A 35 -20.39 11.16 13.23
CA PHE A 35 -21.68 11.30 12.58
C PHE A 35 -22.65 10.31 13.22
N GLN A 36 -23.82 10.75 13.64
CA GLN A 36 -24.78 9.93 14.37
C GLN A 36 -26.02 9.67 13.52
N THR A 37 -26.53 8.44 13.57
CA THR A 37 -27.82 8.06 13.03
C THR A 37 -28.55 7.14 14.01
N THR A 38 -29.87 7.16 13.96
CA THR A 38 -30.76 6.21 14.63
C THR A 38 -31.32 5.16 13.67
N TRP A 39 -30.82 5.16 12.43
CA TRP A 39 -31.19 4.22 11.38
C TRP A 39 -29.99 3.36 10.96
N PRO A 40 -30.19 2.07 10.65
CA PRO A 40 -29.12 1.17 10.23
C PRO A 40 -28.60 1.43 8.79
N TYR A 41 -28.91 2.58 8.20
CA TYR A 41 -28.53 2.98 6.85
C TYR A 41 -28.17 4.46 6.81
N LEU A 42 -27.43 4.84 5.78
CA LEU A 42 -26.93 6.19 5.59
C LEU A 42 -26.92 6.57 4.11
N THR A 43 -26.92 7.87 3.87
CA THR A 43 -26.66 8.47 2.55
C THR A 43 -25.32 9.20 2.63
N LEU A 44 -24.43 8.91 1.67
CA LEU A 44 -23.19 9.67 1.47
C LEU A 44 -23.21 10.27 0.08
N SER A 45 -22.60 11.44 -0.03
CA SER A 45 -22.28 12.08 -1.29
C SER A 45 -20.88 12.63 -1.25
N GLY A 46 -20.35 13.00 -2.41
CA GLY A 46 -19.12 13.76 -2.48
C GLY A 46 -18.76 14.15 -3.90
N GLU A 47 -17.70 14.93 -4.01
CA GLU A 47 -17.12 15.28 -5.31
C GLU A 47 -16.18 14.14 -5.80
N ALA A 48 -15.98 14.01 -7.10
CA ALA A 48 -15.05 13.10 -7.75
C ALA A 48 -14.10 13.90 -8.65
N ASP A 49 -12.79 13.63 -8.57
CA ASP A 49 -11.77 14.32 -9.40
C ASP A 49 -11.81 13.80 -10.84
N GLN A 50 -12.64 14.41 -11.69
CA GLN A 50 -12.75 14.09 -13.12
C GLN A 50 -11.63 14.76 -13.93
N PRO A 51 -11.03 14.08 -14.94
CA PRO A 51 -11.43 12.79 -15.52
C PRO A 51 -10.74 11.55 -14.93
N GLU A 52 -9.94 11.68 -13.87
CA GLU A 52 -9.20 10.58 -13.27
C GLU A 52 -10.13 9.54 -12.67
N THR A 53 -11.12 9.97 -11.88
CA THR A 53 -12.08 9.10 -11.20
C THR A 53 -13.18 8.64 -12.15
N GLN A 54 -13.15 7.37 -12.55
CA GLN A 54 -14.16 6.77 -13.42
C GLN A 54 -15.20 5.96 -12.66
N SER A 55 -14.95 5.60 -11.40
CA SER A 55 -15.95 5.02 -10.52
C SER A 55 -15.59 5.18 -9.05
N VAL A 56 -16.60 5.09 -8.18
CA VAL A 56 -16.45 5.16 -6.72
C VAL A 56 -17.03 3.89 -6.11
N ARG A 57 -16.40 3.39 -5.04
CA ARG A 57 -16.93 2.30 -4.22
C ARG A 57 -17.14 2.73 -2.77
N ILE A 58 -18.26 2.34 -2.19
CA ILE A 58 -18.57 2.50 -0.76
C ILE A 58 -18.57 1.10 -0.12
N ASN A 59 -17.70 0.84 0.86
CA ASN A 59 -17.47 -0.50 1.44
C ASN A 59 -17.35 -1.61 0.36
N GLY A 60 -16.60 -1.32 -0.70
CA GLY A 60 -16.40 -2.24 -1.81
C GLY A 60 -17.57 -2.33 -2.81
N ARG A 61 -18.67 -1.59 -2.64
CA ARG A 61 -19.81 -1.57 -3.57
C ARG A 61 -19.71 -0.43 -4.57
N LEU A 62 -19.82 -0.73 -5.86
CA LEU A 62 -19.81 0.26 -6.94
C LEU A 62 -21.00 1.22 -6.84
N THR A 63 -20.72 2.53 -6.85
CA THR A 63 -21.71 3.59 -7.08
C THR A 63 -21.46 4.28 -8.43
N THR A 64 -22.49 4.94 -8.96
CA THR A 64 -22.40 5.73 -10.20
C THR A 64 -21.98 7.15 -9.87
N VAL A 65 -20.97 7.66 -10.57
CA VAL A 65 -20.66 9.10 -10.63
C VAL A 65 -21.62 9.71 -11.65
N ASP A 66 -22.31 10.81 -11.32
CA ASP A 66 -23.27 11.42 -12.23
C ASP A 66 -22.56 11.99 -13.45
N ASP A 67 -23.09 11.66 -14.64
CA ASP A 67 -22.54 12.06 -15.95
C ASP A 67 -22.67 13.58 -16.17
N GLY A 68 -21.87 14.41 -15.49
CA GLY A 68 -21.71 15.84 -15.80
C GLY A 68 -21.55 16.83 -14.65
N GLU A 69 -21.53 16.39 -13.38
CA GLU A 69 -21.48 17.30 -12.21
C GLU A 69 -20.32 17.03 -11.22
N ASP A 70 -19.31 16.22 -11.60
CA ASP A 70 -18.19 15.86 -10.72
C ASP A 70 -18.64 15.34 -9.34
N HIS A 71 -19.83 14.73 -9.26
CA HIS A 71 -20.51 14.37 -8.02
C HIS A 71 -20.90 12.89 -8.02
N TRP A 72 -20.71 12.22 -6.89
CA TRP A 72 -21.24 10.89 -6.64
C TRP A 72 -22.18 10.94 -5.44
N SER A 73 -23.23 10.13 -5.50
CA SER A 73 -24.12 9.90 -4.37
C SER A 73 -24.32 8.40 -4.18
N PHE A 74 -24.59 8.00 -2.95
CA PHE A 74 -24.86 6.62 -2.61
C PHE A 74 -26.04 6.52 -1.64
N THR A 75 -27.01 5.69 -2.01
CA THR A 75 -28.12 5.26 -1.15
C THR A 75 -28.21 3.73 -1.28
N GLY A 76 -28.49 3.02 -0.17
CA GLY A 76 -28.62 1.54 -0.16
C GLY A 76 -29.55 1.00 -1.26
N VAL A 77 -29.40 -0.26 -1.68
CA VAL A 77 -30.17 -0.81 -2.83
C VAL A 77 -31.65 -0.82 -2.55
N ALA A 78 -32.44 -0.38 -3.52
CA ALA A 78 -33.90 -0.40 -3.48
C ALA A 78 -34.51 -1.73 -3.97
N ALA A 79 -35.49 -2.28 -3.23
CA ALA A 79 -36.50 -3.23 -3.74
C ALA A 79 -37.75 -2.50 -4.26
N ALA A 80 -38.83 -3.25 -4.52
CA ALA A 80 -40.11 -2.67 -4.94
C ALA A 80 -40.81 -1.88 -3.81
N PRO A 81 -41.50 -0.75 -4.10
CA PRO A 81 -42.18 0.04 -3.08
C PRO A 81 -43.31 -0.72 -2.36
N GLN A 82 -43.27 -0.79 -1.03
CA GLN A 82 -44.31 -1.27 -0.13
C GLN A 82 -45.18 -0.12 0.37
N VAL A 83 -46.49 -0.17 0.13
CA VAL A 83 -47.44 0.86 0.57
C VAL A 83 -47.63 0.81 2.09
N ILE A 84 -47.37 1.92 2.78
CA ILE A 84 -47.56 2.09 4.23
C ILE A 84 -48.70 3.03 4.59
N LEU A 85 -49.03 3.98 3.71
CA LEU A 85 -50.24 4.78 3.79
C LEU A 85 -51.02 4.59 2.48
N PRO A 86 -52.10 3.79 2.46
CA PRO A 86 -52.84 3.53 1.23
C PRO A 86 -53.64 4.75 0.77
N ARG A 87 -53.99 4.80 -0.51
CA ARG A 87 -54.95 5.78 -1.06
C ARG A 87 -56.24 5.78 -0.27
N GLY A 88 -56.83 6.96 -0.11
CA GLY A 88 -58.05 7.15 0.66
C GLY A 88 -57.88 6.97 2.17
N SER A 89 -56.65 7.11 2.66
CA SER A 89 -56.37 7.18 4.10
C SER A 89 -57.11 8.34 4.76
N THR A 90 -57.29 8.25 6.08
CA THR A 90 -57.98 9.28 6.85
C THR A 90 -57.02 10.40 7.23
N TRP A 91 -57.45 11.64 7.02
CA TRP A 91 -56.71 12.84 7.34
C TRP A 91 -57.52 13.69 8.32
N ALA A 92 -56.85 14.25 9.33
CA ALA A 92 -57.34 15.42 10.04
C ALA A 92 -57.19 16.62 9.10
N TYR A 93 -58.20 17.49 9.00
CA TYR A 93 -58.16 18.64 8.11
C TYR A 93 -58.81 19.89 8.71
N LEU A 94 -58.28 21.05 8.33
CA LEU A 94 -58.80 22.37 8.66
C LEU A 94 -58.95 23.21 7.39
N ALA A 95 -60.17 23.65 7.13
CA ALA A 95 -60.53 24.48 5.98
C ALA A 95 -61.48 25.62 6.42
N ASP A 96 -61.01 26.47 7.33
CA ASP A 96 -61.78 27.60 7.89
C ASP A 96 -61.22 28.98 7.50
N GLY A 97 -60.16 28.99 6.68
CA GLY A 97 -59.49 30.20 6.20
C GLY A 97 -58.56 30.86 7.21
N SER A 98 -58.24 30.21 8.33
CA SER A 98 -57.27 30.72 9.30
C SER A 98 -55.81 30.51 8.85
N ASP A 99 -54.93 31.43 9.22
CA ASP A 99 -53.48 31.29 9.07
C ASP A 99 -52.91 30.50 10.26
N LEU A 100 -52.38 29.31 9.98
CA LEU A 100 -51.77 28.46 11.00
C LEU A 100 -50.26 28.69 11.19
N GLY A 101 -49.63 29.55 10.36
CA GLY A 101 -48.19 29.70 10.29
C GLY A 101 -47.49 28.37 10.01
N THR A 102 -46.40 28.08 10.71
CA THR A 102 -45.60 26.85 10.52
C THR A 102 -45.75 25.82 11.64
N ASN A 103 -46.28 26.21 12.81
CA ASN A 103 -46.33 25.36 14.01
C ASN A 103 -47.17 24.09 13.81
N TRP A 104 -48.19 24.15 12.94
CA TRP A 104 -49.05 23.01 12.62
C TRP A 104 -48.34 21.92 11.81
N ARG A 105 -47.09 22.09 11.40
CA ARG A 105 -46.32 21.08 10.67
C ARG A 105 -45.59 20.13 11.62
N ALA A 106 -45.32 20.58 12.85
CA ALA A 106 -44.54 19.82 13.84
C ALA A 106 -45.25 18.54 14.31
N THR A 107 -44.45 17.52 14.65
CA THR A 107 -44.92 16.23 15.18
C THR A 107 -45.73 16.40 16.47
N SER A 108 -45.38 17.37 17.31
CA SER A 108 -46.03 17.62 18.61
C SER A 108 -47.32 18.47 18.55
N TYR A 109 -47.80 18.88 17.38
CA TYR A 109 -48.99 19.74 17.27
C TYR A 109 -50.28 18.97 17.56
N ASP A 110 -51.17 19.55 18.36
CA ASP A 110 -52.46 18.96 18.71
C ASP A 110 -53.55 19.36 17.70
N ASP A 111 -53.90 18.44 16.82
CA ASP A 111 -54.95 18.57 15.80
C ASP A 111 -56.28 17.94 16.22
N ALA A 112 -56.48 17.58 17.51
CA ALA A 112 -57.70 16.90 17.96
C ALA A 112 -59.00 17.70 17.74
N ALA A 113 -58.90 19.02 17.53
CA ALA A 113 -60.02 19.90 17.20
C ALA A 113 -60.36 19.98 15.70
N TRP A 114 -59.52 19.41 14.82
CA TRP A 114 -59.72 19.41 13.38
C TRP A 114 -60.81 18.40 12.98
N LEU A 115 -61.40 18.60 11.81
CA LEU A 115 -62.31 17.62 11.24
C LEU A 115 -61.51 16.43 10.73
N THR A 116 -62.11 15.24 10.64
CA THR A 116 -61.45 14.04 10.10
C THR A 116 -62.28 13.45 8.97
N GLY A 117 -61.61 12.94 7.95
CA GLY A 117 -62.29 12.31 6.81
C GLY A 117 -61.35 11.50 5.94
N ALA A 118 -61.90 10.53 5.22
CA ALA A 118 -61.16 9.76 4.23
C ALA A 118 -60.86 10.61 3.00
N ALA A 119 -59.63 10.53 2.48
CA ALA A 119 -59.29 11.09 1.19
C ALA A 119 -59.97 10.28 0.04
N PRO A 120 -60.12 10.83 -1.18
CA PRO A 120 -59.77 12.20 -1.56
C PRO A 120 -60.61 13.25 -0.82
N LEU A 121 -59.93 14.21 -0.20
CA LEU A 121 -60.52 15.41 0.40
C LEU A 121 -60.76 16.43 -0.71
N GLY A 122 -61.89 17.14 -0.70
CA GLY A 122 -62.16 18.06 -1.79
C GLY A 122 -63.57 18.58 -1.90
N TYR A 123 -63.93 19.09 -3.08
CA TYR A 123 -65.29 19.37 -3.54
C TYR A 123 -65.30 19.46 -5.07
N GLY A 124 -66.49 19.56 -5.68
CA GLY A 124 -66.60 19.82 -7.13
C GLY A 124 -66.34 18.64 -8.07
N GLN A 125 -65.45 17.71 -7.69
CA GLN A 125 -65.04 16.60 -8.54
C GLN A 125 -65.70 15.26 -8.20
N ALA A 126 -65.84 14.42 -9.23
CA ALA A 126 -66.28 13.03 -9.06
C ALA A 126 -65.16 12.22 -8.37
N GLY A 127 -65.52 11.47 -7.32
CA GLY A 127 -64.58 10.63 -6.57
C GLY A 127 -64.02 11.27 -5.29
N VAL A 128 -64.43 12.49 -4.93
CA VAL A 128 -64.21 13.07 -3.60
C VAL A 128 -64.93 12.22 -2.55
N ALA A 129 -64.19 11.70 -1.58
CA ALA A 129 -64.73 10.88 -0.49
C ALA A 129 -65.26 11.76 0.66
N THR A 130 -64.53 12.84 0.98
CA THR A 130 -64.90 13.80 2.03
C THR A 130 -64.98 15.20 1.45
N SER A 131 -66.17 15.80 1.54
CA SER A 131 -66.36 17.20 1.16
C SER A 131 -65.78 18.12 2.25
N VAL A 132 -64.82 18.98 1.90
CA VAL A 132 -64.27 19.98 2.81
C VAL A 132 -65.08 21.29 2.75
N PRO A 133 -65.22 22.05 3.87
CA PRO A 133 -65.80 23.38 3.85
C PRO A 133 -64.97 24.35 3.01
N PHE A 134 -65.62 25.25 2.27
CA PHE A 134 -64.96 26.28 1.47
C PHE A 134 -65.29 27.71 1.94
N GLY A 135 -65.93 27.84 3.09
CA GLY A 135 -66.41 29.12 3.62
C GLY A 135 -67.81 29.50 3.15
N PRO A 136 -68.28 30.71 3.52
CA PRO A 136 -69.67 31.12 3.32
C PRO A 136 -70.01 31.57 1.90
N ASP A 137 -69.01 31.85 1.06
CA ASP A 137 -69.19 32.41 -0.29
C ASP A 137 -68.59 31.47 -1.35
N PRO A 138 -69.40 30.81 -2.19
CA PRO A 138 -68.92 29.96 -3.27
C PRO A 138 -68.21 30.73 -4.40
N GLN A 139 -68.17 32.05 -4.37
CA GLN A 139 -67.40 32.89 -5.30
C GLN A 139 -66.10 33.44 -4.68
N SER A 140 -65.85 33.12 -3.41
CA SER A 140 -64.69 33.57 -2.64
C SER A 140 -64.33 32.50 -1.60
N LYS A 141 -63.95 31.32 -2.08
CA LYS A 141 -63.62 30.16 -1.25
C LYS A 141 -62.32 30.40 -0.44
N TYR A 142 -62.15 29.68 0.66
CA TYR A 142 -60.87 29.68 1.37
C TYR A 142 -59.77 29.11 0.49
N VAL A 143 -58.62 29.80 0.46
CA VAL A 143 -57.52 29.45 -0.44
C VAL A 143 -56.83 28.16 -0.04
N THR A 144 -56.58 27.99 1.26
CA THR A 144 -55.79 26.88 1.80
C THR A 144 -56.64 25.92 2.62
N THR A 145 -56.47 24.63 2.38
CA THR A 145 -56.91 23.53 3.25
C THR A 145 -55.68 22.85 3.84
N TYR A 146 -55.61 22.79 5.17
CA TYR A 146 -54.55 22.06 5.88
C TYR A 146 -54.99 20.63 6.14
N ALA A 147 -54.10 19.66 5.97
CA ALA A 147 -54.34 18.26 6.27
C ALA A 147 -53.16 17.66 7.04
N ARG A 148 -53.44 16.76 7.99
CA ARG A 148 -52.47 16.02 8.80
C ARG A 148 -52.87 14.56 8.93
N THR A 149 -51.88 13.67 8.95
CA THR A 149 -52.05 12.26 9.29
C THR A 149 -50.76 11.72 9.89
N SER A 150 -50.82 10.53 10.47
CA SER A 150 -49.65 9.82 10.99
C SER A 150 -49.53 8.42 10.39
N PHE A 151 -48.31 7.90 10.37
CA PHE A 151 -48.00 6.55 9.94
C PHE A 151 -46.92 5.96 10.85
N GLU A 152 -46.83 4.63 10.88
CA GLU A 152 -45.86 3.90 11.69
C GLU A 152 -44.77 3.32 10.80
N LEU A 153 -43.51 3.43 11.24
CA LEU A 153 -42.38 2.71 10.67
C LEU A 153 -41.79 1.77 11.72
N ASP A 154 -41.46 0.55 11.27
CA ASP A 154 -40.75 -0.41 12.11
C ASP A 154 -39.24 -0.12 12.05
N ALA A 155 -38.59 0.05 13.19
CA ALA A 155 -37.15 0.28 13.29
C ALA A 155 -36.32 -0.88 12.71
N THR A 156 -36.93 -2.07 12.58
CA THR A 156 -36.30 -3.25 12.00
C THR A 156 -36.45 -3.32 10.48
N GLU A 157 -37.37 -2.55 9.88
CA GLU A 157 -37.61 -2.54 8.45
C GLU A 157 -36.64 -1.55 7.77
N PRO A 158 -35.72 -2.06 6.94
CA PRO A 158 -34.69 -1.24 6.34
C PRO A 158 -35.30 -0.29 5.30
N LEU A 159 -35.32 1.02 5.55
CA LEU A 159 -35.92 2.00 4.62
C LEU A 159 -34.84 2.71 3.82
N VAL A 160 -34.94 2.63 2.49
CA VAL A 160 -34.01 3.24 1.53
C VAL A 160 -34.59 4.50 0.91
N GLN A 161 -35.91 4.56 0.75
CA GLN A 161 -36.57 5.68 0.09
C GLN A 161 -38.07 5.75 0.46
N LEU A 162 -38.62 6.95 0.49
CA LEU A 162 -40.06 7.19 0.53
C LEU A 162 -40.57 7.67 -0.83
N VAL A 163 -41.64 7.02 -1.28
CA VAL A 163 -42.35 7.37 -2.52
C VAL A 163 -43.74 7.88 -2.16
N VAL A 164 -43.99 9.14 -2.50
CA VAL A 164 -45.28 9.80 -2.37
C VAL A 164 -45.98 9.75 -3.71
N ARG A 165 -47.15 9.12 -3.76
CA ARG A 165 -48.05 9.21 -4.91
C ARG A 165 -49.18 10.16 -4.55
N LEU A 166 -49.11 11.35 -5.12
CA LEU A 166 -50.03 12.45 -4.84
C LEU A 166 -51.05 12.60 -5.96
N ARG A 167 -52.33 12.64 -5.59
CA ARG A 167 -53.42 13.02 -6.48
C ARG A 167 -54.00 14.34 -6.00
N TYR A 168 -53.84 15.36 -6.81
CA TYR A 168 -54.18 16.73 -6.48
C TYR A 168 -54.65 17.50 -7.72
N ASP A 169 -55.35 18.60 -7.51
CA ASP A 169 -55.82 19.44 -8.61
C ASP A 169 -54.98 20.71 -8.75
N ASP A 170 -54.93 21.54 -7.73
CA ASP A 170 -54.25 22.84 -7.83
C ASP A 170 -52.81 22.77 -7.34
N GLY A 171 -52.50 23.29 -6.15
CA GLY A 171 -51.15 23.30 -5.57
C GLY A 171 -51.09 22.63 -4.20
N VAL A 172 -49.99 21.91 -3.92
CA VAL A 172 -49.76 21.24 -2.63
C VAL A 172 -48.30 21.42 -2.19
N ALA A 173 -48.10 21.68 -0.90
CA ALA A 173 -46.82 21.43 -0.23
C ALA A 173 -47.00 20.40 0.89
N ILE A 174 -46.05 19.46 1.01
CA ILE A 174 -46.07 18.33 1.95
C ILE A 174 -44.88 18.44 2.89
N TYR A 175 -45.15 18.18 4.16
CA TYR A 175 -44.20 18.24 5.25
C TYR A 175 -44.08 16.87 5.94
N LEU A 176 -42.85 16.42 6.16
CA LEU A 176 -42.50 15.22 6.92
C LEU A 176 -41.85 15.64 8.23
N ASN A 177 -42.44 15.24 9.36
CA ASN A 177 -41.98 15.57 10.71
C ASN A 177 -41.63 17.06 10.92
N GLY A 178 -42.33 17.96 10.22
CA GLY A 178 -42.18 19.41 10.32
C GLY A 178 -41.33 20.08 9.24
N GLN A 179 -40.58 19.34 8.45
CA GLN A 179 -39.78 19.86 7.33
C GLN A 179 -40.48 19.65 5.99
N GLU A 180 -40.33 20.60 5.06
CA GLU A 180 -40.92 20.49 3.72
C GLU A 180 -40.12 19.52 2.87
N VAL A 181 -40.79 18.52 2.29
CA VAL A 181 -40.15 17.48 1.46
C VAL A 181 -40.64 17.48 0.02
N ILE A 182 -41.84 18.01 -0.25
CA ILE A 182 -42.41 18.09 -1.60
C ILE A 182 -43.17 19.40 -1.76
N ARG A 183 -42.92 20.10 -2.86
CA ARG A 183 -43.74 21.22 -3.35
C ARG A 183 -44.11 20.97 -4.81
N THR A 184 -45.40 21.02 -5.12
CA THR A 184 -45.87 20.82 -6.49
C THR A 184 -45.49 22.02 -7.37
N PRO A 185 -45.18 21.84 -8.66
CA PRO A 185 -44.77 22.93 -9.56
C PRO A 185 -45.81 24.06 -9.74
N THR A 186 -47.07 23.77 -9.43
CA THR A 186 -48.18 24.72 -9.50
C THR A 186 -48.24 25.67 -8.30
N LEU A 187 -47.51 25.40 -7.21
CA LEU A 187 -47.48 26.23 -6.00
C LEU A 187 -46.16 27.02 -5.91
N PRO A 188 -46.18 28.37 -5.85
CA PRO A 188 -44.94 29.15 -5.74
C PRO A 188 -44.14 28.90 -4.45
N ASP A 189 -42.82 29.04 -4.50
CA ASP A 189 -41.92 28.88 -3.34
C ASP A 189 -42.19 29.89 -2.21
N SER A 190 -42.80 31.04 -2.55
CA SER A 190 -43.15 32.10 -1.59
C SER A 190 -44.63 32.07 -1.17
N ALA A 191 -45.32 30.95 -1.42
CA ALA A 191 -46.74 30.83 -1.11
C ALA A 191 -47.01 31.03 0.38
N THR A 192 -47.94 31.95 0.66
CA THR A 192 -48.61 32.12 1.95
C THR A 192 -49.97 31.44 1.91
N TYR A 193 -50.67 31.32 3.04
CA TYR A 193 -52.02 30.73 3.09
C TYR A 193 -53.08 31.43 2.21
N GLU A 194 -52.82 32.65 1.72
CA GLU A 194 -53.69 33.39 0.79
C GLU A 194 -53.21 33.31 -0.67
N THR A 195 -52.07 32.67 -0.92
CA THR A 195 -51.50 32.55 -2.26
C THR A 195 -52.20 31.44 -3.02
N TYR A 196 -52.84 31.78 -4.14
CA TYR A 196 -53.42 30.79 -5.05
C TYR A 196 -52.32 30.01 -5.77
N ALA A 197 -52.62 28.77 -6.14
CA ALA A 197 -51.82 28.04 -7.13
C ALA A 197 -51.79 28.79 -8.46
N THR A 198 -50.70 28.65 -9.21
CA THR A 198 -50.47 29.34 -10.49
C THR A 198 -51.25 28.72 -11.65
N SER A 199 -51.62 27.45 -11.52
CA SER A 199 -52.51 26.72 -12.43
C SER A 199 -53.08 25.47 -11.76
N GLU A 200 -54.11 24.90 -12.39
CA GLU A 200 -54.54 23.51 -12.17
C GLU A 200 -53.47 22.52 -12.70
N THR A 201 -53.57 21.28 -12.26
CA THR A 201 -52.71 20.15 -12.65
C THR A 201 -53.24 19.53 -13.94
N PRO A 202 -52.38 19.08 -14.88
CA PRO A 202 -52.83 18.64 -16.21
C PRO A 202 -53.81 17.45 -16.21
N ASP A 203 -53.77 16.57 -15.21
CA ASP A 203 -54.68 15.45 -15.03
C ASP A 203 -54.94 15.17 -13.54
N PRO A 204 -55.93 15.84 -12.91
CA PRO A 204 -56.24 15.67 -11.48
C PRO A 204 -56.81 14.28 -11.13
N GLN A 205 -57.06 13.43 -12.13
CA GLN A 205 -57.53 12.06 -11.90
C GLN A 205 -56.38 11.06 -11.76
N SER A 206 -55.16 11.44 -12.14
CA SER A 206 -53.96 10.62 -12.02
C SER A 206 -53.22 10.85 -10.70
N TYR A 207 -52.43 9.86 -10.28
CA TYR A 207 -51.46 10.04 -9.20
C TYR A 207 -50.10 10.37 -9.81
N TYR A 208 -49.50 11.44 -9.33
CA TYR A 208 -48.16 11.87 -9.66
C TYR A 208 -47.21 11.31 -8.60
N GLU A 209 -46.13 10.67 -9.06
CA GLU A 209 -45.13 10.10 -8.17
C GLU A 209 -44.06 11.14 -7.88
N PHE A 210 -43.80 11.34 -6.60
CA PHE A 210 -42.74 12.16 -6.05
C PHE A 210 -41.88 11.24 -5.18
N VAL A 211 -40.58 11.32 -5.38
CA VAL A 211 -39.60 10.66 -4.53
C VAL A 211 -39.17 11.67 -3.49
N ILE A 212 -39.28 11.33 -2.21
CA ILE A 212 -38.64 12.13 -1.17
C ILE A 212 -37.14 11.91 -1.33
N ASP A 213 -36.40 13.02 -1.31
CA ASP A 213 -34.96 12.99 -1.51
C ASP A 213 -34.31 12.05 -0.48
N PRO A 214 -33.41 11.13 -0.91
CA PRO A 214 -32.66 10.29 0.01
C PRO A 214 -31.93 11.05 1.12
N GLN A 215 -31.58 12.32 0.90
CA GLN A 215 -30.97 13.18 1.92
C GLN A 215 -31.93 13.49 3.08
N ASP A 216 -33.25 13.51 2.83
CA ASP A 216 -34.29 13.84 3.83
C ASP A 216 -34.71 12.62 4.68
N MET A 217 -34.13 11.44 4.46
CA MET A 217 -34.48 10.23 5.22
C MET A 217 -34.12 10.32 6.71
N HIS A 218 -33.14 11.16 7.07
CA HIS A 218 -32.77 11.45 8.46
C HIS A 218 -33.91 12.11 9.27
N LEU A 219 -34.95 12.64 8.61
CA LEU A 219 -36.11 13.24 9.25
C LEU A 219 -37.07 12.21 9.86
N LEU A 220 -36.91 10.93 9.54
CA LEU A 220 -37.78 9.87 10.01
C LEU A 220 -37.41 9.44 11.43
N ASP A 221 -38.43 9.18 12.23
CA ASP A 221 -38.32 8.56 13.55
C ASP A 221 -38.68 7.09 13.46
N ALA A 222 -38.03 6.25 14.28
CA ALA A 222 -38.55 4.91 14.56
C ALA A 222 -39.94 5.02 15.22
N GLY A 223 -40.94 4.31 14.69
CA GLY A 223 -42.33 4.40 15.18
C GLY A 223 -43.16 5.47 14.48
N THR A 224 -43.85 6.32 15.26
CA THR A 224 -44.85 7.25 14.75
C THR A 224 -44.23 8.46 14.04
N ASN A 225 -44.57 8.63 12.76
CA ASN A 225 -44.17 9.77 11.94
C ASN A 225 -45.41 10.58 11.50
N THR A 226 -45.23 11.88 11.25
CA THR A 226 -46.29 12.81 10.84
C THR A 226 -46.11 13.28 9.39
N LEU A 227 -47.18 13.16 8.60
CA LEU A 227 -47.32 13.86 7.32
C LEU A 227 -48.32 15.01 7.45
N ALA A 228 -47.92 16.17 6.97
CA ALA A 228 -48.73 17.39 6.91
C ALA A 228 -48.79 17.90 5.47
N ALA A 229 -49.90 18.51 5.05
CA ALA A 229 -50.05 19.09 3.71
C ALA A 229 -50.85 20.40 3.76
N GLU A 230 -50.41 21.39 2.98
CA GLU A 230 -51.19 22.59 2.65
C GLU A 230 -51.62 22.50 1.19
N VAL A 231 -52.94 22.53 0.95
CA VAL A 231 -53.56 22.40 -0.38
C VAL A 231 -54.18 23.74 -0.77
N HIS A 232 -53.71 24.32 -1.85
CA HIS A 232 -54.07 25.67 -2.31
C HIS A 232 -54.87 25.58 -3.59
N THR A 233 -56.04 26.22 -3.64
CA THR A 233 -56.84 26.37 -4.86
C THR A 233 -56.20 27.35 -5.86
N SER A 234 -56.55 27.28 -7.16
CA SER A 234 -56.00 28.17 -8.19
C SER A 234 -56.85 29.44 -8.43
N ALA A 235 -58.11 29.47 -7.98
CA ALA A 235 -58.97 30.65 -8.14
C ALA A 235 -60.01 30.87 -7.01
N PRO A 236 -60.47 32.11 -6.76
CA PRO A 236 -61.46 32.40 -5.70
C PRO A 236 -62.82 31.70 -5.86
N ALA A 237 -63.22 31.44 -7.11
CA ALA A 237 -64.47 30.77 -7.47
C ALA A 237 -64.20 29.42 -8.14
N ASP A 238 -63.04 28.83 -7.84
CA ASP A 238 -62.68 27.49 -8.28
C ASP A 238 -63.73 26.50 -7.80
N ASP A 239 -64.28 25.70 -8.71
CA ASP A 239 -65.40 24.82 -8.40
C ASP A 239 -64.95 23.46 -7.89
N ASP A 240 -63.65 23.15 -8.01
CA ASP A 240 -63.00 21.93 -7.59
C ASP A 240 -61.87 22.12 -6.58
N LEU A 241 -61.60 21.04 -5.85
CA LEU A 241 -60.45 20.85 -4.99
C LEU A 241 -60.30 19.35 -4.83
N LEU A 242 -59.07 18.84 -4.89
CA LEU A 242 -58.79 17.43 -4.69
C LEU A 242 -57.44 17.23 -4.00
N PHE A 243 -57.42 16.36 -2.99
CA PHE A 243 -56.20 15.89 -2.34
C PHE A 243 -56.36 14.44 -1.86
N ASP A 244 -55.50 13.56 -2.36
CA ASP A 244 -55.27 12.21 -1.84
C ASP A 244 -53.80 11.85 -1.98
N LEU A 245 -53.29 11.07 -1.03
CA LEU A 245 -51.89 10.72 -0.95
C LEU A 245 -51.74 9.26 -0.56
N GLU A 246 -50.93 8.54 -1.32
CA GLU A 246 -50.39 7.22 -0.97
C GLU A 246 -48.90 7.38 -0.64
N LEU A 247 -48.48 6.81 0.50
CA LEU A 247 -47.07 6.74 0.89
C LEU A 247 -46.62 5.28 0.78
N ALA A 248 -45.50 5.06 0.11
CA ALA A 248 -44.82 3.78 0.06
C ALA A 248 -43.38 3.92 0.54
N VAL A 249 -42.89 2.91 1.23
CA VAL A 249 -41.49 2.73 1.58
C VAL A 249 -40.82 1.83 0.56
N VAL A 250 -39.54 2.04 0.33
CA VAL A 250 -38.69 1.12 -0.43
C VAL A 250 -37.73 0.49 0.55
N VAL A 251 -37.73 -0.83 0.62
CA VAL A 251 -36.83 -1.61 1.49
C VAL A 251 -35.73 -2.29 0.67
N PRO A 252 -34.50 -2.53 1.17
CA PRO A 252 -33.50 -3.37 0.52
C PRO A 252 -33.96 -4.81 0.28
N GLU A 253 -33.49 -5.40 -0.82
CA GLU A 253 -33.70 -6.83 -1.12
C GLU A 253 -32.78 -7.76 -0.31
N ASP A 254 -31.72 -7.25 0.33
CA ASP A 254 -30.69 -8.06 0.98
C ASP A 254 -30.43 -7.63 2.43
N THR A 255 -30.53 -8.58 3.38
CA THR A 255 -30.22 -8.38 4.80
C THR A 255 -28.73 -8.55 5.13
N ASP A 256 -27.94 -9.07 4.18
CA ASP A 256 -26.47 -9.24 4.29
C ASP A 256 -25.71 -8.10 3.56
N ASP A 257 -26.33 -6.92 3.39
CA ASP A 257 -25.69 -5.78 2.73
C ASP A 257 -24.52 -5.23 3.58
N PRO A 258 -23.26 -5.20 3.09
CA PRO A 258 -22.08 -4.67 3.81
C PRO A 258 -22.14 -3.17 4.11
N LEU A 259 -23.24 -2.51 3.73
CA LEU A 259 -23.54 -1.11 4.03
C LEU A 259 -24.63 -0.93 5.07
N ARG A 260 -25.20 -2.03 5.58
CA ARG A 260 -26.02 -2.01 6.79
C ARG A 260 -25.11 -1.72 7.98
N LEU A 261 -25.46 -0.69 8.74
CA LEU A 261 -24.76 -0.37 9.98
C LEU A 261 -25.14 -1.36 11.07
N HIS A 262 -24.14 -1.81 11.82
CA HIS A 262 -24.33 -2.55 13.06
C HIS A 262 -24.50 -1.60 14.24
N PRO A 263 -25.25 -1.96 15.29
CA PRO A 263 -25.31 -1.17 16.51
C PRO A 263 -23.90 -0.78 17.01
N GLY A 264 -23.65 0.52 17.16
CA GLY A 264 -22.36 1.07 17.53
C GLY A 264 -21.66 1.85 16.41
N ILE A 265 -20.33 1.91 16.44
CA ILE A 265 -19.53 2.72 15.50
C ILE A 265 -19.14 1.87 14.30
N ASN A 266 -19.45 2.36 13.10
CA ASN A 266 -19.19 1.71 11.82
C ASN A 266 -18.26 2.59 11.00
N ARG A 267 -17.18 2.02 10.45
CA ARG A 267 -16.31 2.73 9.49
C ARG A 267 -16.78 2.45 8.07
N VAL A 268 -17.13 3.51 7.35
CA VAL A 268 -17.61 3.43 5.97
C VAL A 268 -16.52 3.96 5.05
N PHE A 269 -15.88 3.07 4.30
CA PHE A 269 -14.82 3.40 3.35
C PHE A 269 -15.39 3.88 2.02
N VAL A 270 -14.80 4.95 1.50
CA VAL A 270 -15.03 5.48 0.16
C VAL A 270 -13.73 5.31 -0.63
N GLN A 271 -13.81 4.72 -1.82
CA GLN A 271 -12.66 4.45 -2.67
C GLN A 271 -12.94 4.90 -4.11
N GLU A 272 -12.06 5.72 -4.66
CA GLU A 272 -12.13 6.21 -6.04
C GLU A 272 -11.21 5.39 -6.95
N TYR A 273 -11.67 5.06 -8.16
CA TYR A 273 -10.98 4.19 -9.09
C TYR A 273 -10.76 4.84 -10.45
N ALA A 274 -9.59 4.55 -11.03
CA ALA A 274 -9.16 5.03 -12.34
C ALA A 274 -9.90 4.38 -13.52
N ASP A 275 -10.77 3.40 -13.26
CA ASP A 275 -11.49 2.63 -14.27
C ASP A 275 -12.98 2.54 -13.93
N ALA A 276 -13.82 2.49 -14.96
CA ALA A 276 -15.27 2.42 -14.81
C ALA A 276 -15.79 1.12 -14.16
N THR A 277 -14.95 0.09 -13.98
CA THR A 277 -15.35 -1.18 -13.33
C THR A 277 -15.08 -1.19 -11.82
N GLY A 278 -14.33 -0.22 -11.32
CA GLY A 278 -13.86 -0.15 -9.95
C GLY A 278 -13.02 -1.36 -9.54
N ALA A 279 -12.35 -2.03 -10.49
CA ALA A 279 -11.57 -3.25 -10.22
C ALA A 279 -10.07 -3.07 -10.49
N GLY A 280 -9.68 -1.91 -11.01
CA GLY A 280 -8.31 -1.56 -11.32
C GLY A 280 -7.66 -0.82 -10.15
N THR A 281 -7.09 0.34 -10.45
CA THR A 281 -6.28 1.09 -9.47
C THR A 281 -7.18 1.98 -8.62
N VAL A 282 -7.12 1.79 -7.29
CA VAL A 282 -7.57 2.79 -6.33
C VAL A 282 -6.70 4.03 -6.50
N LEU A 283 -7.33 5.16 -6.83
CA LEU A 283 -6.72 6.48 -6.91
C LEU A 283 -6.58 7.07 -5.51
N GLN A 284 -7.66 6.98 -4.73
CA GLN A 284 -7.76 7.54 -3.39
C GLN A 284 -8.76 6.73 -2.57
N SER A 285 -8.57 6.74 -1.26
CA SER A 285 -9.50 6.16 -0.31
C SER A 285 -9.59 7.05 0.93
N ASP A 286 -10.80 7.18 1.47
CA ASP A 286 -11.06 7.83 2.74
C ASP A 286 -12.19 7.09 3.48
N PHE A 287 -12.54 7.52 4.68
CA PHE A 287 -13.63 6.91 5.45
C PHE A 287 -14.39 7.92 6.30
N VAL A 288 -15.62 7.58 6.65
CA VAL A 288 -16.40 8.24 7.70
C VAL A 288 -16.75 7.23 8.79
N ASP A 289 -16.59 7.64 10.05
CA ASP A 289 -17.04 6.85 11.19
C ASP A 289 -18.46 7.31 11.57
N VAL A 290 -19.42 6.38 11.46
CA VAL A 290 -20.85 6.60 11.74
C VAL A 290 -21.28 5.81 12.96
N TRP A 291 -21.75 6.52 13.98
CA TRP A 291 -22.35 5.93 15.17
C TRP A 291 -23.84 5.67 14.94
N TYR A 292 -24.21 4.41 14.82
CA TYR A 292 -25.59 3.95 14.85
C TYR A 292 -26.01 3.74 16.31
N ASP A 293 -26.72 4.72 16.86
CA ASP A 293 -27.27 4.72 18.21
C ASP A 293 -28.72 4.24 18.16
N VAL A 294 -28.97 3.02 18.65
CA VAL A 294 -30.29 2.37 18.53
C VAL A 294 -31.26 2.99 19.55
N PRO A 295 -32.39 3.59 19.10
CA PRO A 295 -33.35 4.19 20.02
C PRO A 295 -33.90 3.17 21.03
N ASP A 296 -34.01 3.58 22.29
CA ASP A 296 -34.56 2.79 23.41
C ASP A 296 -33.84 1.46 23.74
N GLU A 297 -32.68 1.19 23.13
CA GLU A 297 -31.84 0.04 23.44
C GLU A 297 -30.54 0.49 24.13
N ALA A 298 -30.35 0.06 25.38
CA ALA A 298 -29.11 0.33 26.10
C ALA A 298 -28.00 -0.65 25.65
N PRO A 299 -26.72 -0.23 25.64
CA PRO A 299 -25.59 -1.12 25.40
C PRO A 299 -25.59 -2.35 26.31
N VAL A 300 -25.02 -3.45 25.83
CA VAL A 300 -24.88 -4.68 26.62
C VAL A 300 -23.73 -4.51 27.61
N GLU A 301 -24.09 -4.45 28.88
CA GLU A 301 -23.14 -4.33 29.99
C GLU A 301 -22.25 -5.58 30.15
N LEU A 302 -20.94 -5.38 30.14
CA LEU A 302 -19.90 -6.38 30.37
C LEU A 302 -18.98 -5.97 31.54
N GLY A 303 -18.37 -6.97 32.17
CA GLY A 303 -17.37 -6.77 33.21
C GLY A 303 -17.20 -8.01 34.10
N GLY A 304 -16.10 -8.04 34.86
CA GLY A 304 -15.73 -9.17 35.70
C GLY A 304 -15.08 -10.31 34.91
N THR A 305 -15.01 -11.49 35.54
CA THR A 305 -14.29 -12.64 34.98
C THR A 305 -15.18 -13.49 34.07
N LEU A 306 -14.79 -13.60 32.80
CA LEU A 306 -15.30 -14.55 31.84
C LEU A 306 -14.69 -15.94 32.08
N ILE A 307 -15.54 -16.93 32.34
CA ILE A 307 -15.17 -18.35 32.49
C ILE A 307 -15.81 -19.15 31.36
N GLY A 308 -15.00 -19.79 30.53
CA GLY A 308 -15.41 -20.50 29.32
C GLY A 308 -15.48 -19.59 28.09
N ASP A 309 -15.91 -20.15 26.97
CA ASP A 309 -15.92 -19.45 25.69
C ASP A 309 -17.08 -18.45 25.58
N ALA A 310 -16.80 -17.24 25.08
CA ALA A 310 -17.79 -16.25 24.71
C ALA A 310 -17.53 -15.70 23.31
N VAL A 311 -18.62 -15.31 22.64
CA VAL A 311 -18.61 -14.67 21.33
C VAL A 311 -19.36 -13.35 21.45
N LEU A 312 -18.71 -12.25 21.09
CA LEU A 312 -19.33 -10.94 20.95
C LEU A 312 -19.60 -10.69 19.46
N ALA A 313 -20.88 -10.58 19.13
CA ALA A 313 -21.35 -10.35 17.78
C ALA A 313 -21.89 -8.92 17.63
N PRO A 314 -21.70 -8.26 16.46
CA PRO A 314 -22.10 -6.87 16.26
C PRO A 314 -23.61 -6.66 16.40
N GLU A 315 -24.44 -7.64 15.99
CA GLU A 315 -25.90 -7.58 16.09
C GLU A 315 -26.43 -7.63 17.53
N SER A 316 -25.59 -8.05 18.48
CA SER A 316 -25.91 -8.08 19.91
C SER A 316 -25.21 -6.96 20.69
N GLY A 317 -24.42 -6.13 20.02
CA GLY A 317 -23.76 -4.96 20.60
C GLY A 317 -24.62 -3.68 20.50
N PRO A 318 -24.04 -2.50 20.77
CA PRO A 318 -22.68 -2.31 21.25
C PRO A 318 -22.52 -2.84 22.69
N TYR A 319 -21.28 -3.17 23.07
CA TYR A 319 -20.97 -3.68 24.41
C TYR A 319 -20.35 -2.58 25.25
N HIS A 320 -20.81 -2.40 26.48
CA HIS A 320 -20.30 -1.39 27.41
C HIS A 320 -19.61 -2.08 28.59
N VAL A 321 -18.31 -1.88 28.72
CA VAL A 321 -17.44 -2.50 29.71
C VAL A 321 -17.27 -1.54 30.90
N THR A 322 -18.02 -1.78 31.97
CA THR A 322 -18.10 -0.88 33.14
C THR A 322 -17.17 -1.26 34.29
N ASN A 323 -16.55 -2.44 34.23
CA ASN A 323 -15.51 -2.92 35.14
C ASN A 323 -14.54 -3.80 34.35
N ASP A 324 -13.32 -4.02 34.87
CA ASP A 324 -12.32 -4.86 34.20
C ASP A 324 -12.92 -6.17 33.67
N LEU A 325 -12.77 -6.40 32.38
CA LEU A 325 -13.21 -7.62 31.71
C LEU A 325 -12.02 -8.58 31.69
N VAL A 326 -12.13 -9.69 32.41
CA VAL A 326 -11.03 -10.65 32.58
C VAL A 326 -11.35 -11.94 31.83
N VAL A 327 -10.60 -12.27 30.79
CA VAL A 327 -10.67 -13.58 30.12
C VAL A 327 -9.81 -14.57 30.90
N ASP A 328 -10.44 -15.45 31.68
CA ASP A 328 -9.72 -16.38 32.58
C ASP A 328 -8.89 -17.41 31.82
N ALA A 329 -7.89 -17.99 32.48
CA ALA A 329 -7.07 -19.04 31.91
C ALA A 329 -7.91 -20.24 31.45
N GLY A 330 -7.74 -20.65 30.19
CA GLY A 330 -8.53 -21.71 29.55
C GLY A 330 -9.89 -21.27 29.00
N SER A 331 -10.20 -19.97 29.06
CA SER A 331 -11.36 -19.34 28.41
C SER A 331 -10.97 -18.70 27.07
N ARG A 332 -11.96 -18.47 26.21
CA ARG A 332 -11.80 -17.80 24.92
C ARG A 332 -12.79 -16.65 24.78
N LEU A 333 -12.32 -15.49 24.38
CA LEU A 333 -13.17 -14.40 23.93
C LEU A 333 -12.99 -14.22 22.42
N THR A 334 -14.04 -14.49 21.65
CA THR A 334 -14.08 -14.21 20.22
C THR A 334 -14.89 -12.94 19.98
N ILE A 335 -14.34 -11.98 19.23
CA ILE A 335 -15.02 -10.73 18.86
C ILE A 335 -15.16 -10.72 17.34
N LEU A 336 -16.41 -10.73 16.86
CA LEU A 336 -16.73 -10.81 15.45
C LEU A 336 -16.57 -9.45 14.75
N PRO A 337 -16.39 -9.42 13.41
CA PRO A 337 -16.33 -8.18 12.63
C PRO A 337 -17.45 -7.19 12.92
N GLY A 338 -17.17 -5.89 12.86
CA GLY A 338 -18.13 -4.81 13.08
C GLY A 338 -18.50 -4.56 14.54
N THR A 339 -17.98 -5.34 15.48
CA THR A 339 -18.35 -5.22 16.90
C THR A 339 -17.75 -3.98 17.54
N SER A 340 -18.57 -3.22 18.27
CA SER A 340 -18.14 -2.08 19.09
C SER A 340 -18.11 -2.41 20.59
N LEU A 341 -17.00 -2.08 21.24
CA LEU A 341 -16.79 -2.16 22.69
C LEU A 341 -16.45 -0.77 23.24
N TYR A 342 -17.25 -0.31 24.19
CA TYR A 342 -17.10 0.97 24.89
C TYR A 342 -16.58 0.73 26.30
N PHE A 343 -15.53 1.42 26.71
CA PHE A 343 -14.91 1.25 28.02
C PHE A 343 -15.08 2.50 28.88
N ASP A 344 -15.41 2.29 30.16
CA ASP A 344 -15.37 3.32 31.18
C ASP A 344 -13.92 3.76 31.49
N GLU A 345 -13.79 4.96 32.09
CA GLU A 345 -12.48 5.50 32.50
C GLU A 345 -11.73 4.53 33.42
N GLY A 346 -10.48 4.21 33.07
CA GLY A 346 -9.61 3.38 33.89
C GLY A 346 -9.93 1.88 33.89
N VAL A 347 -10.79 1.39 32.99
CA VAL A 347 -11.12 -0.03 32.83
C VAL A 347 -10.16 -0.71 31.84
N GLU A 348 -9.82 -1.98 32.06
CA GLU A 348 -9.03 -2.80 31.13
C GLU A 348 -9.74 -4.06 30.60
N LEU A 349 -9.27 -4.57 29.46
CA LEU A 349 -9.50 -5.95 29.02
C LEU A 349 -8.26 -6.78 29.37
N ALA A 350 -8.32 -7.54 30.46
CA ALA A 350 -7.25 -8.41 30.91
C ALA A 350 -7.44 -9.84 30.35
N VAL A 351 -6.42 -10.38 29.69
CA VAL A 351 -6.49 -11.65 28.98
C VAL A 351 -5.47 -12.63 29.55
N HIS A 352 -5.95 -13.65 30.25
CA HIS A 352 -5.19 -14.81 30.72
C HIS A 352 -5.53 -16.10 29.95
N GLY A 353 -6.51 -16.04 29.04
CA GLY A 353 -6.93 -17.11 28.15
C GLY A 353 -6.54 -16.83 26.69
N ILE A 354 -7.53 -16.89 25.78
CA ILE A 354 -7.36 -16.58 24.35
C ILE A 354 -8.24 -15.38 23.98
N LEU A 355 -7.66 -14.40 23.30
CA LEU A 355 -8.39 -13.33 22.62
C LEU A 355 -8.33 -13.51 21.10
N ASP A 356 -9.49 -13.70 20.48
CA ASP A 356 -9.65 -13.84 19.04
C ASP A 356 -10.53 -12.70 18.50
N ALA A 357 -9.92 -11.53 18.26
CA ALA A 357 -10.59 -10.34 17.76
C ALA A 357 -10.16 -10.07 16.31
N GLN A 358 -10.96 -10.50 15.34
CA GLN A 358 -10.62 -10.39 13.93
C GLN A 358 -11.78 -9.75 13.16
N GLY A 359 -11.65 -8.45 12.86
CA GLY A 359 -12.54 -7.73 11.97
C GLY A 359 -12.25 -8.00 10.49
N THR A 360 -12.86 -7.20 9.63
CA THR A 360 -12.53 -7.13 8.20
C THR A 360 -12.19 -5.69 7.80
N GLU A 361 -11.72 -5.49 6.56
CA GLU A 361 -11.45 -4.14 6.02
C GLU A 361 -12.63 -3.20 6.22
N PHE A 362 -13.86 -3.66 5.97
CA PHE A 362 -15.08 -2.85 6.04
C PHE A 362 -15.88 -2.99 7.33
N GLU A 363 -15.67 -4.07 8.09
CA GLU A 363 -16.33 -4.33 9.37
C GLU A 363 -15.28 -4.42 10.48
N ARG A 364 -14.65 -3.28 10.77
CA ARG A 364 -13.60 -3.17 11.77
C ARG A 364 -14.16 -3.30 13.19
N ILE A 365 -13.40 -3.90 14.09
CA ILE A 365 -13.75 -3.95 15.51
C ILE A 365 -13.35 -2.62 16.17
N ARG A 366 -14.22 -2.05 17.00
CA ARG A 366 -13.96 -0.78 17.70
C ARG A 366 -13.75 -1.02 19.19
N PHE A 367 -12.58 -0.64 19.70
CA PHE A 367 -12.31 -0.55 21.13
C PHE A 367 -12.12 0.92 21.48
N THR A 368 -13.07 1.53 22.17
CA THR A 368 -13.07 2.98 22.39
C THR A 368 -13.68 3.39 23.72
N SER A 369 -13.51 4.66 24.08
CA SER A 369 -14.25 5.28 25.20
C SER A 369 -15.74 5.38 24.88
N VAL A 370 -16.59 5.53 25.91
CA VAL A 370 -18.03 5.72 25.71
C VAL A 370 -18.32 6.93 24.80
N PRO A 371 -19.00 6.73 23.65
CA PRO A 371 -19.31 7.83 22.73
C PRO A 371 -20.10 8.94 23.43
N ASN A 372 -19.78 10.19 23.10
CA ASN A 372 -20.41 11.39 23.67
C ASN A 372 -20.28 11.52 25.21
N ALA A 373 -19.36 10.77 25.85
CA ALA A 373 -19.04 10.99 27.24
C ALA A 373 -18.44 12.39 27.47
N PRO A 374 -18.71 13.04 28.62
CA PRO A 374 -18.09 14.31 28.95
C PRO A 374 -16.56 14.18 28.95
N PHE A 375 -15.89 15.18 28.39
CA PHE A 375 -14.43 15.20 28.43
C PHE A 375 -13.92 15.31 29.87
N VAL A 376 -12.85 14.59 30.15
CA VAL A 376 -12.20 14.53 31.46
C VAL A 376 -10.73 14.94 31.32
N PRO A 377 -10.07 15.36 32.42
CA PRO A 377 -8.66 15.71 32.38
C PRO A 377 -7.79 14.52 31.93
N ASP A 378 -7.10 14.66 30.81
CA ASP A 378 -6.17 13.65 30.32
C ASP A 378 -4.84 13.72 31.09
N ARG A 379 -4.50 12.63 31.77
CA ARG A 379 -3.36 12.56 32.69
C ARG A 379 -2.52 11.29 32.53
N PRO A 380 -1.85 11.09 31.38
CA PRO A 380 -0.94 9.97 31.18
C PRO A 380 0.08 9.88 32.31
N ASN A 381 0.11 8.75 33.03
CA ASN A 381 0.99 8.52 34.19
C ASN A 381 0.94 9.66 35.25
N GLY A 382 -0.24 10.29 35.43
CA GLY A 382 -0.47 11.38 36.37
C GLY A 382 0.14 12.72 35.95
N ARG A 383 0.63 12.85 34.71
CA ARG A 383 1.24 14.08 34.17
C ARG A 383 0.16 15.00 33.61
N SER A 384 0.29 16.31 33.81
CA SER A 384 -0.68 17.31 33.35
C SER A 384 -0.08 18.15 32.24
N GLY A 385 -0.85 18.45 31.20
CA GLY A 385 -0.39 19.31 30.10
C GLY A 385 -1.17 19.12 28.82
N LEU A 386 -1.84 17.98 28.67
CA LEU A 386 -2.79 17.72 27.59
C LEU A 386 -4.14 18.40 27.86
N PRO A 387 -4.90 18.75 26.80
CA PRO A 387 -6.28 19.21 26.92
C PRO A 387 -7.19 18.12 27.49
N ASP A 388 -8.33 18.52 28.05
CA ASP A 388 -9.39 17.57 28.41
C ASP A 388 -9.87 16.85 27.14
N GLY A 389 -10.11 15.54 27.22
CA GLY A 389 -10.52 14.71 26.09
C GLY A 389 -11.44 13.57 26.52
N PRO A 390 -11.82 12.66 25.61
CA PRO A 390 -12.63 11.50 25.95
C PRO A 390 -11.99 10.66 27.08
N PRO A 391 -12.79 10.05 27.97
CA PRO A 391 -12.28 9.26 29.07
C PRO A 391 -11.32 8.16 28.63
N ARG A 392 -10.17 8.04 29.31
CA ARG A 392 -9.13 7.07 28.96
C ARG A 392 -9.39 5.73 29.62
N TRP A 393 -9.48 4.66 28.84
CA TRP A 393 -9.43 3.29 29.34
C TRP A 393 -7.99 2.76 29.28
N LEU A 394 -7.70 1.66 29.96
CA LEU A 394 -6.31 1.22 30.17
C LEU A 394 -5.72 0.42 29.00
N GLY A 395 -6.55 -0.18 28.15
CA GLY A 395 -6.08 -1.00 27.02
C GLY A 395 -6.40 -2.49 27.15
N VAL A 396 -5.88 -3.27 26.21
CA VAL A 396 -5.96 -4.73 26.15
C VAL A 396 -4.63 -5.32 26.63
N HIS A 397 -4.65 -6.09 27.71
CA HIS A 397 -3.43 -6.61 28.34
C HIS A 397 -3.44 -8.13 28.43
N LEU A 398 -2.51 -8.77 27.72
CA LEU A 398 -2.30 -10.22 27.74
C LEU A 398 -1.21 -10.55 28.76
N ALA A 399 -1.47 -11.55 29.60
CA ALA A 399 -0.50 -12.02 30.59
C ALA A 399 -0.52 -13.54 30.72
N ASP A 400 0.66 -14.16 30.58
CA ASP A 400 0.87 -15.61 30.67
C ASP A 400 0.12 -16.43 29.60
N THR A 401 -0.04 -15.86 28.39
CA THR A 401 -0.81 -16.46 27.28
C THR A 401 0.07 -16.72 26.05
N MET A 402 1.01 -17.66 26.17
CA MET A 402 1.89 -18.12 25.07
C MET A 402 1.13 -18.94 24.02
N SER A 403 0.11 -18.34 23.40
CA SER A 403 -0.75 -18.96 22.40
C SER A 403 -0.75 -18.15 21.09
N PRO A 404 -0.48 -18.78 19.93
CA PRO A 404 -0.57 -18.12 18.62
C PRO A 404 -2.01 -17.80 18.21
N GLU A 405 -3.01 -18.27 18.97
CA GLU A 405 -4.43 -17.98 18.73
C GLU A 405 -4.83 -16.57 19.21
N ASN A 406 -3.96 -15.88 19.96
CA ASN A 406 -4.17 -14.51 20.37
C ASN A 406 -3.97 -13.54 19.20
N VAL A 407 -5.03 -12.88 18.80
CA VAL A 407 -5.04 -12.00 17.63
C VAL A 407 -5.93 -10.78 17.85
N ILE A 408 -5.43 -9.63 17.41
CA ILE A 408 -6.21 -8.41 17.18
C ILE A 408 -5.97 -8.01 15.72
N ALA A 409 -6.98 -8.16 14.88
CA ALA A 409 -6.89 -7.86 13.46
C ALA A 409 -8.04 -6.98 12.97
N TYR A 410 -7.76 -6.06 12.05
CA TYR A 410 -8.74 -5.10 11.50
C TYR A 410 -9.54 -4.40 12.61
N ALA A 411 -8.84 -3.79 13.55
CA ALA A 411 -9.43 -3.15 14.72
C ALA A 411 -8.90 -1.73 14.91
N ASP A 412 -9.71 -0.87 15.53
CA ASP A 412 -9.33 0.48 15.91
C ASP A 412 -9.27 0.58 17.44
N ILE A 413 -8.10 0.93 17.97
CA ILE A 413 -7.84 1.12 19.39
C ILE A 413 -7.82 2.62 19.69
N GLU A 414 -8.88 3.11 20.32
CA GLU A 414 -9.11 4.54 20.49
C GLU A 414 -9.18 4.90 21.97
N TYR A 415 -8.55 6.00 22.34
CA TYR A 415 -8.58 6.55 23.71
C TYR A 415 -8.07 5.60 24.80
N ALA A 416 -7.28 4.59 24.43
CA ALA A 416 -6.62 3.66 25.34
C ALA A 416 -5.25 4.20 25.77
N GLN A 417 -4.95 4.21 27.05
CA GLN A 417 -3.67 4.75 27.52
C GLN A 417 -3.25 4.16 28.87
N SER A 418 -2.14 3.40 28.86
CA SER A 418 -1.47 2.93 30.07
C SER A 418 0.04 2.84 29.91
N ALA A 419 0.75 2.69 31.03
CA ALA A 419 2.18 2.38 31.00
C ALA A 419 2.48 0.97 30.42
N ALA A 420 1.49 0.07 30.44
CA ALA A 420 1.59 -1.28 29.90
C ALA A 420 1.24 -1.35 28.40
N GLY A 421 1.00 -0.21 27.75
CA GLY A 421 0.55 -0.10 26.36
C GLY A 421 -0.96 0.04 26.23
N SER A 422 -1.46 0.56 25.11
CA SER A 422 -2.88 0.36 24.75
C SER A 422 -3.17 -1.06 24.29
N ILE A 423 -2.15 -1.72 23.72
CA ILE A 423 -2.04 -3.18 23.64
C ILE A 423 -0.76 -3.59 24.39
N GLY A 424 -0.92 -4.43 25.40
CA GLY A 424 0.18 -4.95 26.23
C GLY A 424 0.27 -6.47 26.17
N ALA A 425 1.49 -7.01 26.08
CA ALA A 425 1.74 -8.45 26.13
C ALA A 425 2.90 -8.80 27.06
N ALA A 426 2.61 -9.46 28.18
CA ALA A 426 3.62 -9.92 29.14
C ALA A 426 3.65 -11.46 29.17
N SER A 427 4.82 -12.08 28.95
CA SER A 427 4.96 -13.54 28.91
C SER A 427 3.89 -14.22 28.04
N SER A 428 3.60 -13.61 26.88
CA SER A 428 2.46 -13.96 26.02
C SER A 428 2.88 -13.97 24.54
N GLU A 429 2.03 -14.55 23.70
CA GLU A 429 2.14 -14.46 22.25
C GLU A 429 0.94 -13.69 21.69
N ILE A 430 1.16 -12.79 20.72
CA ILE A 430 0.08 -12.02 20.07
C ILE A 430 0.41 -11.64 18.63
N ARG A 431 -0.61 -11.69 17.75
CA ARG A 431 -0.57 -11.05 16.42
C ARG A 431 -1.46 -9.81 16.37
N VAL A 432 -0.89 -8.69 15.95
CA VAL A 432 -1.56 -7.39 15.74
C VAL A 432 -1.50 -7.06 14.25
N ASP A 433 -2.63 -7.03 13.55
CA ASP A 433 -2.66 -6.92 12.09
C ASP A 433 -3.73 -5.94 11.57
N HIS A 434 -3.39 -5.01 10.67
CA HIS A 434 -4.35 -3.99 10.18
C HIS A 434 -5.01 -3.16 11.30
N VAL A 435 -4.27 -2.87 12.37
CA VAL A 435 -4.75 -2.08 13.51
C VAL A 435 -4.44 -0.59 13.32
N THR A 436 -5.33 0.28 13.80
CA THR A 436 -5.05 1.72 13.91
C THR A 436 -5.26 2.21 15.34
N TRP A 437 -4.58 3.29 15.70
CA TRP A 437 -4.70 3.93 17.01
C TRP A 437 -5.23 5.36 16.89
N LYS A 438 -5.93 5.82 17.92
CA LYS A 438 -6.36 7.23 18.05
C LYS A 438 -6.24 7.72 19.48
N GLY A 439 -5.68 8.92 19.65
CA GLY A 439 -5.61 9.60 20.94
C GLY A 439 -4.77 8.89 21.99
N THR A 440 -3.74 8.13 21.62
CA THR A 440 -2.82 7.52 22.59
C THR A 440 -1.53 8.33 22.63
N HIS A 441 -1.12 8.82 23.81
CA HIS A 441 0.13 9.57 24.01
C HIS A 441 1.17 8.80 24.84
N LEU A 442 0.91 7.53 25.16
CA LEU A 442 1.90 6.59 25.69
C LEU A 442 2.12 5.47 24.67
N ARG A 443 2.68 4.34 25.13
CA ARG A 443 2.95 3.16 24.30
C ARG A 443 1.68 2.69 23.60
N MET A 444 1.69 2.61 22.27
CA MET A 444 0.58 2.02 21.51
C MET A 444 0.66 0.49 21.54
N PHE A 445 1.88 -0.04 21.47
CA PHE A 445 2.16 -1.43 21.74
C PHE A 445 3.30 -1.55 22.75
N ASN A 446 3.13 -2.44 23.73
CA ASN A 446 4.19 -2.75 24.68
C ASN A 446 4.28 -4.25 24.95
N ALA A 447 5.51 -4.79 24.97
CA ALA A 447 5.75 -6.21 25.20
C ALA A 447 6.86 -6.46 26.22
N ASP A 448 6.71 -7.50 27.04
CA ASP A 448 7.71 -7.96 28.00
C ASP A 448 7.81 -9.49 28.01
N ASP A 449 9.01 -10.03 27.77
CA ASP A 449 9.25 -11.48 27.65
C ASP A 449 8.24 -12.19 26.70
N ALA A 450 7.94 -11.59 25.55
CA ALA A 450 6.81 -11.98 24.69
C ALA A 450 7.21 -12.33 23.25
N SER A 451 6.34 -13.09 22.58
CA SER A 451 6.40 -13.34 21.14
C SER A 451 5.35 -12.46 20.45
N TYR A 452 5.71 -11.78 19.37
CA TYR A 452 4.77 -10.88 18.71
C TYR A 452 5.02 -10.72 17.21
N GLU A 453 3.92 -10.55 16.48
CA GLU A 453 3.91 -10.06 15.10
C GLU A 453 3.02 -8.81 15.01
N ILE A 454 3.59 -7.69 14.60
CA ILE A 454 2.86 -6.45 14.30
C ILE A 454 2.95 -6.20 12.80
N SER A 455 1.82 -6.29 12.10
CA SER A 455 1.79 -6.19 10.65
C SER A 455 0.70 -5.29 10.08
N ASN A 456 0.97 -4.70 8.92
CA ASN A 456 -0.01 -3.97 8.10
C ASN A 456 -0.78 -2.87 8.87
N SER A 457 -0.23 -2.37 9.97
CA SER A 457 -0.90 -1.47 10.92
C SER A 457 -0.42 -0.03 10.72
N THR A 458 -1.24 0.93 11.13
CA THR A 458 -0.94 2.36 11.01
C THR A 458 -0.92 3.01 12.39
N PHE A 459 0.27 3.43 12.79
CA PHE A 459 0.50 4.20 14.00
C PHE A 459 0.42 5.68 13.64
N PRO A 460 -0.48 6.48 14.25
CA PRO A 460 -0.57 7.93 13.97
C PRO A 460 0.65 8.68 14.53
N ASP A 461 0.74 9.98 14.26
CA ASP A 461 1.67 10.85 14.99
C ASP A 461 1.44 10.72 16.50
N MET A 462 2.52 10.60 17.27
CA MET A 462 2.43 10.50 18.73
C MET A 462 1.93 11.82 19.36
N PHE A 463 2.25 12.94 18.72
CA PHE A 463 1.94 14.29 19.19
C PHE A 463 1.44 15.15 18.04
N ALA A 464 0.44 15.99 18.29
CA ALA A 464 0.03 17.01 17.33
C ALA A 464 1.19 18.00 17.03
N PRO A 465 1.19 18.72 15.90
CA PRO A 465 2.27 19.62 15.52
C PRO A 465 2.66 20.66 16.59
N ASP A 466 1.69 21.18 17.35
CA ASP A 466 1.86 22.16 18.41
C ASP A 466 2.07 21.56 19.81
N GLU A 467 1.92 20.25 19.96
CA GLU A 467 2.23 19.53 21.20
C GLU A 467 3.75 19.35 21.36
N SER A 468 4.28 19.89 22.46
CA SER A 468 5.67 19.70 22.90
C SER A 468 5.69 18.62 23.99
N PRO A 469 6.21 17.41 23.74
CA PRO A 469 6.33 16.36 24.75
C PRO A 469 7.09 16.84 25.98
N ARG A 470 8.10 17.68 25.80
CA ARG A 470 8.86 18.26 26.90
C ARG A 470 8.03 19.19 27.78
N ALA A 471 7.18 20.04 27.18
CA ALA A 471 6.35 20.99 27.92
C ALA A 471 5.23 20.31 28.71
N ILE A 472 4.63 19.26 28.14
CA ILE A 472 3.55 18.46 28.76
C ILE A 472 4.10 17.32 29.62
N GLY A 473 5.42 17.14 29.65
CA GLY A 473 6.11 16.14 30.45
C GLY A 473 5.94 14.72 29.91
N LEU A 474 5.80 14.49 28.61
CA LEU A 474 5.77 13.17 27.97
C LEU A 474 7.04 12.87 27.16
N ASP A 475 8.11 13.56 27.48
CA ASP A 475 9.44 13.29 26.96
C ASP A 475 10.00 11.97 27.54
N ASN A 476 10.54 11.10 26.66
CA ASN A 476 11.12 9.79 26.96
C ASN A 476 10.17 8.78 27.66
N VAL A 477 8.88 8.79 27.29
CA VAL A 477 7.89 7.82 27.79
C VAL A 477 6.82 7.43 26.77
N SER A 478 6.92 7.92 25.54
CA SER A 478 5.86 7.92 24.53
C SER A 478 6.38 7.32 23.22
N GLU A 479 6.66 6.03 23.23
CA GLU A 479 7.11 5.27 22.07
C GLU A 479 5.91 4.66 21.32
N HIS A 480 5.94 4.50 19.99
CA HIS A 480 4.87 3.76 19.31
C HIS A 480 4.91 2.28 19.71
N VAL A 481 6.11 1.71 19.74
CA VAL A 481 6.38 0.35 20.17
C VAL A 481 7.49 0.37 21.22
N LYS A 482 7.23 -0.23 22.38
CA LYS A 482 8.29 -0.51 23.37
C LYS A 482 8.35 -1.99 23.71
N THR A 483 9.54 -2.56 23.77
CA THR A 483 9.70 -3.95 24.19
C THR A 483 10.83 -4.14 25.19
N THR A 484 10.59 -4.98 26.19
CA THR A 484 11.53 -5.35 27.23
C THR A 484 11.61 -6.87 27.40
N GLY A 485 12.59 -7.33 28.15
CA GLY A 485 12.78 -8.77 28.38
C GLY A 485 13.37 -9.48 27.16
N ASN A 486 13.19 -10.80 27.10
CA ASN A 486 13.73 -11.66 26.06
C ASN A 486 12.63 -12.16 25.13
N ILE A 487 12.97 -12.33 23.85
CA ILE A 487 12.12 -13.10 22.93
C ILE A 487 12.15 -14.58 23.39
N PRO A 488 11.00 -15.25 23.58
CA PRO A 488 10.94 -16.67 23.95
C PRO A 488 11.72 -17.56 22.97
N GLN A 489 12.33 -18.64 23.46
CA GLN A 489 13.28 -19.48 22.70
C GLN A 489 12.72 -20.04 21.37
N ASP A 490 11.42 -20.34 21.32
CA ASP A 490 10.72 -20.82 20.12
C ASP A 490 9.73 -19.76 19.56
N GLY A 491 9.82 -18.52 20.06
CA GLY A 491 8.98 -17.40 19.67
C GLY A 491 9.56 -16.59 18.50
N HIS A 492 8.98 -15.43 18.28
CA HIS A 492 9.35 -14.49 17.23
C HIS A 492 9.07 -13.05 17.66
N ALA A 493 9.77 -12.10 17.05
CA ALA A 493 9.54 -10.67 17.22
C ALA A 493 9.60 -10.02 15.83
N ILE A 494 8.43 -9.78 15.24
CA ILE A 494 8.31 -9.36 13.84
C ILE A 494 7.50 -8.07 13.78
N ILE A 495 8.07 -7.03 13.17
CA ILE A 495 7.40 -5.76 12.90
C ILE A 495 7.51 -5.51 11.40
N ARG A 496 6.40 -5.62 10.66
CA ARG A 496 6.45 -5.55 9.19
C ARG A 496 5.29 -4.85 8.50
N ASN A 497 5.57 -4.22 7.36
CA ASN A 497 4.56 -3.55 6.52
C ASN A 497 3.71 -2.51 7.27
N ASN A 498 4.22 -1.92 8.36
CA ASN A 498 3.50 -0.89 9.10
C ASN A 498 3.87 0.51 8.60
N VAL A 499 2.99 1.47 8.88
CA VAL A 499 3.28 2.90 8.74
C VAL A 499 3.33 3.52 10.13
N PHE A 500 4.45 4.16 10.44
CA PHE A 500 4.66 4.89 11.68
C PHE A 500 4.65 6.39 11.41
N GLY A 501 3.70 7.09 12.04
CA GLY A 501 3.69 8.53 12.15
C GLY A 501 4.91 9.09 12.87
N THR A 502 4.93 10.40 13.00
CA THR A 502 6.04 11.14 13.59
C THR A 502 6.09 11.00 15.12
N ASN A 503 7.31 11.05 15.67
CA ASN A 503 7.53 11.19 17.11
C ASN A 503 8.45 12.40 17.41
N LYS A 504 8.44 12.88 18.66
CA LYS A 504 9.11 14.12 19.07
C LYS A 504 9.84 14.01 20.41
N GLY A 505 10.78 14.91 20.65
CA GLY A 505 11.60 14.90 21.86
C GLY A 505 12.50 13.67 21.88
N HIS A 506 12.81 13.14 23.07
CA HIS A 506 13.59 11.90 23.27
C HIS A 506 12.72 10.65 23.25
N ASN A 507 11.69 10.65 22.40
CA ASN A 507 10.81 9.51 22.26
C ASN A 507 11.12 8.81 20.96
N ASP A 508 11.43 7.53 21.06
CA ASP A 508 11.75 6.70 19.90
C ASP A 508 10.47 6.24 19.22
N VAL A 509 10.53 5.94 17.92
CA VAL A 509 9.40 5.27 17.27
C VAL A 509 9.32 3.84 17.79
N ILE A 510 10.44 3.13 17.80
CA ILE A 510 10.56 1.77 18.35
C ILE A 510 11.74 1.74 19.32
N ASP A 511 11.47 1.45 20.58
CA ASP A 511 12.48 1.11 21.60
C ASP A 511 12.37 -0.39 21.88
N ALA A 512 13.37 -1.18 21.49
CA ALA A 512 13.27 -2.62 21.56
C ALA A 512 14.54 -3.36 21.98
N VAL A 513 14.33 -4.35 22.83
CA VAL A 513 15.33 -5.37 23.17
C VAL A 513 15.11 -6.60 22.28
N SER A 514 16.15 -6.99 21.57
CA SER A 514 16.24 -8.16 20.70
C SER A 514 17.06 -9.27 21.35
N GLY A 515 16.89 -10.48 20.81
CA GLY A 515 17.71 -11.63 21.16
C GLY A 515 19.06 -11.65 20.45
N ARG A 516 19.70 -12.82 20.48
CA ARG A 516 21.04 -13.02 19.95
C ARG A 516 21.13 -14.35 19.24
N ARG A 517 21.62 -14.37 18.00
CA ARG A 517 21.72 -15.63 17.24
C ARG A 517 22.49 -16.73 17.99
N PRO A 518 22.05 -18.00 17.92
CA PRO A 518 20.95 -18.53 17.10
C PRO A 518 19.55 -18.39 17.72
N ASP A 519 19.42 -17.76 18.89
CA ASP A 519 18.10 -17.48 19.49
C ASP A 519 17.32 -16.50 18.58
N PRO A 520 15.97 -16.46 18.68
CA PRO A 520 15.15 -15.54 17.91
C PRO A 520 15.60 -14.09 18.09
N ILE A 521 15.49 -13.32 17.01
CA ILE A 521 15.88 -11.90 16.96
C ILE A 521 14.71 -11.07 16.43
N LEU A 522 14.76 -9.76 16.72
CA LEU A 522 13.84 -8.79 16.16
C LEU A 522 14.06 -8.65 14.65
N GLU A 523 12.95 -8.68 13.93
CA GLU A 523 12.84 -8.42 12.51
C GLU A 523 12.02 -7.15 12.28
N VAL A 524 12.62 -6.14 11.64
CA VAL A 524 11.94 -4.90 11.23
C VAL A 524 11.94 -4.85 9.70
N ARG A 525 10.80 -5.14 9.07
CA ARG A 525 10.75 -5.35 7.61
C ARG A 525 9.71 -4.52 6.89
N ASP A 526 10.11 -3.89 5.78
CA ASP A 526 9.18 -3.25 4.85
C ASP A 526 8.23 -2.20 5.48
N ASN A 527 8.61 -1.60 6.61
CA ASN A 527 7.86 -0.53 7.26
C ASN A 527 8.22 0.84 6.68
N ILE A 528 7.37 1.83 6.95
CA ILE A 528 7.57 3.24 6.61
C ILE A 528 7.60 4.06 7.91
N PHE A 529 8.66 4.81 8.14
CA PHE A 529 8.85 5.70 9.30
C PHE A 529 8.86 7.14 8.81
N LEU A 530 7.85 7.93 9.20
CA LEU A 530 7.60 9.26 8.65
C LEU A 530 8.41 10.40 9.29
N GLY A 531 9.02 10.16 10.45
CA GLY A 531 9.90 11.14 11.10
C GLY A 531 10.05 10.90 12.59
N ALA A 532 11.14 11.39 13.17
CA ALA A 532 11.36 11.32 14.61
C ALA A 532 12.32 12.42 15.06
N GLY A 533 12.08 12.99 16.25
CA GLY A 533 12.95 13.95 16.92
C GLY A 533 14.17 13.33 17.63
N ASP A 534 14.19 12.01 17.84
CA ASP A 534 15.33 11.24 18.36
C ASP A 534 15.57 9.99 17.51
N GLU A 535 15.38 8.78 18.04
CA GLU A 535 15.59 7.55 17.31
C GLU A 535 14.36 7.09 16.52
N GLY A 536 14.60 6.64 15.29
CA GLY A 536 13.65 5.75 14.61
C GLY A 536 13.57 4.42 15.35
N LEU A 537 14.72 3.76 15.49
CA LEU A 537 14.87 2.51 16.24
C LEU A 537 15.95 2.66 17.31
N ASP A 538 15.63 2.51 18.59
CA ASP A 538 16.64 2.26 19.64
C ASP A 538 16.66 0.76 19.97
N LEU A 539 17.84 0.15 19.83
CA LEU A 539 17.99 -1.30 19.72
C LEU A 539 19.02 -1.87 20.71
N GLY A 540 18.67 -2.99 21.32
CA GLY A 540 19.61 -3.87 22.02
C GLY A 540 19.65 -5.28 21.41
N GLY A 541 20.80 -5.77 20.95
CA GLY A 541 20.96 -7.17 20.47
C GLY A 541 21.12 -7.31 18.95
N ASP A 542 21.10 -8.55 18.45
CA ASP A 542 21.18 -8.82 17.00
C ASP A 542 19.83 -8.43 16.36
N VAL A 543 19.81 -7.67 15.26
CA VAL A 543 18.56 -7.24 14.61
C VAL A 543 18.65 -7.36 13.09
N TYR A 544 17.56 -7.78 12.46
CA TYR A 544 17.44 -7.78 11.00
C TYR A 544 16.49 -6.67 10.53
N VAL A 545 17.04 -5.68 9.84
CA VAL A 545 16.32 -4.52 9.29
C VAL A 545 16.33 -4.60 7.77
N GLU A 546 15.20 -4.96 7.16
CA GLU A 546 15.13 -5.19 5.71
C GLU A 546 14.04 -4.35 5.04
N GLY A 547 14.36 -3.68 3.94
CA GLY A 547 13.34 -3.13 3.05
C GLY A 547 12.61 -1.90 3.58
N ASN A 548 12.94 -1.33 4.74
CA ASN A 548 12.20 -0.21 5.30
C ASN A 548 12.49 1.12 4.56
N LEU A 549 11.60 2.09 4.74
CA LEU A 549 11.79 3.49 4.37
C LEU A 549 11.83 4.36 5.63
N PHE A 550 12.96 5.01 5.88
CA PHE A 550 13.13 5.99 6.96
C PHE A 550 13.23 7.38 6.34
N MET A 551 12.34 8.29 6.76
CA MET A 551 12.37 9.69 6.33
C MET A 551 12.31 10.65 7.51
N ASP A 552 12.93 11.82 7.33
CA ASP A 552 12.79 12.98 8.21
C ASP A 552 13.10 12.69 9.70
N ILE A 553 14.14 11.87 9.92
CA ILE A 553 14.64 11.55 11.28
C ILE A 553 15.85 12.43 11.56
N GLY A 554 15.65 13.37 12.47
CA GLY A 554 16.66 14.35 12.81
C GLY A 554 16.25 15.12 14.04
N ARG A 555 17.23 15.79 14.63
CA ARG A 555 17.03 16.43 15.92
C ARG A 555 15.98 17.55 15.85
N ASP A 556 14.98 17.48 16.73
CA ASP A 556 13.96 18.51 16.88
C ASP A 556 14.24 19.51 18.03
N ASP A 557 13.32 20.47 18.21
CA ASP A 557 13.42 21.52 19.24
C ASP A 557 13.09 21.01 20.67
N ASP A 558 12.45 19.85 20.77
CA ASP A 558 12.09 19.21 22.03
C ASP A 558 13.21 18.33 22.60
N ASN A 559 14.06 17.79 21.72
CA ASN A 559 15.21 16.96 22.06
C ASN A 559 16.41 17.79 22.53
N ARG A 560 16.63 17.80 23.84
CA ARG A 560 17.77 18.48 24.51
C ARG A 560 18.87 17.54 25.03
N GLY A 561 18.83 16.26 24.68
CA GLY A 561 19.67 15.19 25.24
C GLY A 561 21.06 15.24 24.68
N SER A 562 22.10 14.87 25.43
CA SER A 562 23.48 15.12 25.01
C SER A 562 23.94 14.39 23.73
N LEU A 563 23.16 13.44 23.22
CA LEU A 563 23.48 12.58 22.08
C LEU A 563 22.77 13.04 20.80
N TYR A 564 23.03 12.30 19.72
CA TYR A 564 22.53 12.53 18.37
C TYR A 564 21.22 11.79 18.14
N SER A 565 20.37 12.32 17.26
CA SER A 565 19.18 11.64 16.75
C SER A 565 19.55 10.77 15.56
N ASN A 566 19.05 9.53 15.50
CA ASN A 566 19.51 8.53 14.54
C ASN A 566 18.33 7.76 13.96
N ALA A 567 18.37 7.41 12.67
CA ALA A 567 17.40 6.45 12.16
C ALA A 567 17.47 5.12 12.94
N ILE A 568 18.68 4.72 13.35
CA ILE A 568 18.93 3.55 14.17
C ILE A 568 20.01 3.86 15.22
N SER A 569 19.74 3.54 16.48
CA SER A 569 20.72 3.50 17.56
C SER A 569 20.85 2.06 18.06
N THR A 570 22.01 1.75 18.65
CA THR A 570 22.39 0.40 19.08
C THR A 570 23.01 0.42 20.47
N GLY A 571 23.37 -0.71 21.09
CA GLY A 571 24.14 -0.71 22.34
C GLY A 571 23.34 -0.67 23.64
N ASP A 572 22.01 -0.81 23.59
CA ASP A 572 21.17 -0.91 24.79
C ASP A 572 21.28 -2.28 25.51
N ALA A 573 21.92 -3.27 24.87
CA ALA A 573 22.25 -4.56 25.45
C ALA A 573 23.71 -4.64 25.93
N SER A 574 23.96 -4.37 27.22
CA SER A 574 25.33 -4.35 27.78
C SER A 574 26.08 -5.68 27.67
N GLY A 575 27.38 -5.62 27.33
CA GLY A 575 28.31 -6.75 27.46
C GLY A 575 28.33 -7.75 26.29
N THR A 576 27.71 -7.41 25.16
CA THR A 576 27.74 -8.22 23.93
C THR A 576 28.23 -7.39 22.74
N THR A 577 28.69 -8.05 21.67
CA THR A 577 29.04 -7.42 20.38
C THR A 577 28.03 -7.87 19.32
N PRO A 578 26.81 -7.33 19.33
CA PRO A 578 25.75 -7.67 18.40
C PRO A 578 26.05 -7.19 16.97
N THR A 579 25.31 -7.72 16.02
CA THR A 579 25.32 -7.26 14.63
C THR A 579 23.92 -6.86 14.19
N VAL A 580 23.81 -5.63 13.69
CA VAL A 580 22.62 -5.11 13.01
C VAL A 580 22.81 -5.27 11.50
N VAL A 581 21.90 -6.01 10.86
CA VAL A 581 21.92 -6.21 9.40
C VAL A 581 20.92 -5.28 8.75
N LEU A 582 21.40 -4.37 7.91
CA LEU A 582 20.63 -3.44 7.10
C LEU A 582 20.61 -3.93 5.65
N ALA A 583 19.48 -4.44 5.16
CA ALA A 583 19.36 -4.92 3.79
C ALA A 583 18.27 -4.18 3.03
N ARG A 584 18.58 -3.60 1.86
CA ARG A 584 17.55 -3.03 0.96
C ARG A 584 16.68 -1.91 1.56
N ASN A 585 17.18 -1.20 2.58
CA ASN A 585 16.47 -0.06 3.17
C ASN A 585 16.75 1.24 2.40
N ILE A 586 15.81 2.17 2.50
CA ILE A 586 15.97 3.55 2.02
C ILE A 586 16.01 4.46 3.24
N PHE A 587 17.06 5.29 3.32
CA PHE A 587 17.20 6.35 4.32
C PHE A 587 17.22 7.67 3.56
N TRP A 588 16.23 8.52 3.79
CA TRP A 588 16.05 9.77 3.07
C TRP A 588 15.88 10.92 4.03
N ASN A 589 16.74 11.94 3.94
CA ASN A 589 16.70 13.10 4.83
C ASN A 589 16.78 12.72 6.32
N VAL A 590 17.81 11.94 6.68
CA VAL A 590 18.10 11.57 8.07
C VAL A 590 19.44 12.18 8.51
N ASP A 591 19.57 12.57 9.78
CA ASP A 591 20.83 13.07 10.34
C ASP A 591 21.93 11.99 10.34
N HIS A 592 21.50 10.77 10.68
CA HIS A 592 22.34 9.58 10.77
C HIS A 592 21.57 8.32 10.36
N VAL A 593 22.20 7.40 9.65
CA VAL A 593 21.62 6.08 9.37
C VAL A 593 21.69 5.20 10.62
N ILE A 594 22.88 5.10 11.21
CA ILE A 594 23.08 4.29 12.40
C ILE A 594 24.19 4.82 13.31
N HIS A 595 23.95 4.80 14.63
CA HIS A 595 24.96 5.00 15.65
C HIS A 595 25.32 3.65 16.31
N LEU A 596 26.58 3.24 16.14
CA LEU A 596 27.13 2.01 16.68
C LEU A 596 27.81 2.26 18.03
N ARG A 597 27.28 1.67 19.10
CA ARG A 597 27.76 1.78 20.49
C ARG A 597 28.24 0.42 21.00
N SER A 598 28.93 0.37 22.14
CA SER A 598 29.21 -0.86 22.93
C SER A 598 29.85 -2.05 22.21
N GLY A 599 30.60 -1.84 21.13
CA GLY A 599 31.21 -2.89 20.32
C GLY A 599 30.25 -3.52 19.29
N ASP A 600 29.12 -2.87 19.02
CA ASP A 600 28.14 -3.24 18.02
C ASP A 600 28.71 -3.01 16.61
N ALA A 601 28.23 -3.77 15.64
CA ALA A 601 28.64 -3.65 14.25
C ALA A 601 27.46 -3.67 13.29
N ALA A 602 27.66 -3.08 12.10
CA ALA A 602 26.68 -3.10 11.03
C ALA A 602 27.13 -3.96 9.84
N ILE A 603 26.18 -4.68 9.24
CA ILE A 603 26.31 -5.20 7.87
C ILE A 603 25.24 -4.49 7.04
N ALA A 604 25.65 -3.62 6.12
CA ALA A 604 24.75 -2.87 5.26
C ALA A 604 24.92 -3.29 3.80
N GLU A 605 23.88 -3.92 3.24
CA GLU A 605 23.86 -4.43 1.88
C GLU A 605 22.70 -3.85 1.08
N ASN A 606 23.00 -3.32 -0.11
CA ASN A 606 21.99 -2.81 -1.03
C ASN A 606 21.09 -1.72 -0.43
N ASN A 607 21.57 -0.84 0.43
CA ASN A 607 20.75 0.27 0.94
C ASN A 607 20.89 1.51 0.04
N THR A 608 19.86 2.36 0.01
CA THR A 608 19.90 3.67 -0.64
C THR A 608 19.86 4.76 0.43
N ILE A 609 20.94 5.54 0.54
CA ILE A 609 21.11 6.56 1.58
C ILE A 609 21.26 7.91 0.88
N VAL A 610 20.30 8.81 1.11
CA VAL A 610 20.18 10.07 0.40
C VAL A 610 19.87 11.23 1.35
N GLY A 611 20.57 12.35 1.16
CA GLY A 611 20.19 13.61 1.80
C GLY A 611 20.57 13.71 3.29
N ILE A 612 21.74 13.19 3.68
CA ILE A 612 22.25 13.47 5.03
C ILE A 612 22.72 14.94 5.06
N PRO A 613 22.22 15.79 5.97
CA PRO A 613 22.54 17.22 5.97
C PRO A 613 24.01 17.47 6.30
N ASP A 614 24.54 18.64 5.94
CA ASP A 614 25.84 19.11 6.42
C ASP A 614 25.84 19.31 7.95
N ASP A 615 27.03 19.30 8.59
CA ASP A 615 27.17 19.59 10.01
C ASP A 615 26.48 20.93 10.37
N TYR A 616 25.64 20.93 11.41
CA TYR A 616 24.85 22.10 11.80
C TYR A 616 24.92 22.37 13.30
N VAL A 617 24.45 23.54 13.73
CA VAL A 617 24.33 23.89 15.14
C VAL A 617 22.86 23.86 15.53
N ASP A 618 22.51 23.02 16.48
CA ASP A 618 21.14 22.89 16.97
C ASP A 618 20.68 24.13 17.76
N ILE A 619 19.38 24.20 18.09
CA ILE A 619 18.81 25.28 18.89
C ILE A 619 19.39 25.39 20.31
N SER A 620 20.06 24.34 20.79
CA SER A 620 20.76 24.30 22.07
C SER A 620 22.22 24.76 21.95
N GLY A 621 22.68 25.17 20.76
CA GLY A 621 24.02 25.67 20.49
C GLY A 621 25.08 24.58 20.34
N ARG A 622 24.70 23.33 20.12
CA ARG A 622 25.61 22.19 19.94
C ARG A 622 25.83 21.90 18.48
N THR A 623 27.06 21.51 18.15
CA THR A 623 27.41 21.09 16.79
C THR A 623 27.01 19.63 16.58
N ASN A 624 26.03 19.41 15.72
CA ASN A 624 25.73 18.10 15.20
C ASN A 624 26.70 17.77 14.04
N ILE A 625 27.45 16.68 14.19
CA ILE A 625 28.41 16.20 13.20
C ILE A 625 27.74 15.03 12.50
N THR A 626 27.20 15.25 11.31
CA THR A 626 26.32 14.30 10.62
C THR A 626 27.12 13.28 9.82
N SER A 627 26.62 12.05 9.72
CA SER A 627 27.27 10.95 8.99
C SER A 627 26.32 9.77 8.82
N ALA A 628 26.51 8.95 7.78
CA ALA A 628 25.70 7.74 7.65
C ALA A 628 25.93 6.77 8.82
N PHE A 629 27.17 6.34 9.03
CA PHE A 629 27.55 5.37 10.06
C PHE A 629 28.42 6.06 11.12
N HIS A 630 27.85 6.28 12.29
CA HIS A 630 28.58 6.85 13.42
C HIS A 630 29.24 5.74 14.22
N LEU A 631 30.58 5.72 14.27
CA LEU A 631 31.36 4.67 14.92
C LEU A 631 31.87 5.07 16.31
N TYR A 632 31.95 6.36 16.57
CA TYR A 632 32.42 6.89 17.85
C TYR A 632 31.86 8.29 18.12
N VAL A 633 31.30 8.44 19.32
CA VAL A 633 30.91 9.72 19.91
C VAL A 633 31.69 9.94 21.19
N ALA A 634 32.32 11.11 21.34
CA ALA A 634 33.13 11.39 22.52
C ALA A 634 32.29 11.40 23.79
N GLY A 635 32.63 10.52 24.74
CA GLY A 635 31.87 10.34 25.98
C GLY A 635 30.89 9.17 25.94
N ASP A 636 30.77 8.50 24.80
CA ASP A 636 30.05 7.24 24.60
C ASP A 636 31.05 6.09 24.34
N SER A 637 30.50 4.89 24.20
CA SER A 637 31.18 3.65 23.83
C SER A 637 31.38 3.53 22.32
N ASP A 638 32.44 2.86 21.90
CA ASP A 638 32.85 2.70 20.50
C ASP A 638 32.19 1.50 19.81
N GLY A 639 31.85 1.65 18.52
CA GLY A 639 31.40 0.55 17.67
C GLY A 639 32.56 -0.30 17.13
N ALA A 640 32.31 -1.59 16.88
CA ALA A 640 33.35 -2.51 16.41
C ALA A 640 33.69 -2.33 14.91
N GLY A 641 32.74 -1.89 14.09
CA GLY A 641 32.98 -1.74 12.65
C GLY A 641 31.74 -1.85 11.77
N ALA A 642 31.97 -1.84 10.46
CA ALA A 642 30.93 -1.98 9.46
C ALA A 642 31.39 -2.72 8.20
N PHE A 643 30.51 -3.55 7.65
CA PHE A 643 30.59 -4.10 6.30
C PHE A 643 29.57 -3.37 5.43
N LEU A 644 30.01 -2.70 4.36
CA LEU A 644 29.16 -1.93 3.45
C LEU A 644 29.33 -2.47 2.02
N ALA A 645 28.31 -3.10 1.47
CA ALA A 645 28.31 -3.55 0.07
C ALA A 645 27.09 -3.11 -0.73
N ASP A 646 27.30 -2.80 -2.00
CA ASP A 646 26.23 -2.55 -2.98
C ASP A 646 25.29 -1.39 -2.60
N ASN A 647 25.70 -0.47 -1.72
CA ASN A 647 24.87 0.65 -1.28
C ASN A 647 25.02 1.85 -2.22
N ILE A 648 24.03 2.75 -2.20
CA ILE A 648 24.13 4.09 -2.78
C ILE A 648 24.29 5.10 -1.64
N PHE A 649 25.33 5.93 -1.72
CA PHE A 649 25.56 7.07 -0.84
C PHE A 649 25.50 8.34 -1.68
N TRP A 650 24.38 9.08 -1.60
CA TRP A 650 24.17 10.29 -2.37
C TRP A 650 23.77 11.45 -1.45
N GLU A 651 24.20 12.67 -1.78
CA GLU A 651 23.78 13.86 -1.03
C GLU A 651 24.10 13.83 0.48
N LEU A 652 25.34 13.45 0.85
CA LEU A 652 25.83 13.40 2.23
C LEU A 652 27.22 14.04 2.41
N PRO A 653 27.58 14.56 3.60
CA PRO A 653 28.92 15.11 3.87
C PRO A 653 29.98 14.04 4.15
N ARG A 654 29.58 12.88 4.69
CA ARG A 654 30.48 11.74 4.99
C ARG A 654 29.73 10.44 5.23
N VAL A 655 30.39 9.32 4.90
CA VAL A 655 29.89 7.97 5.21
C VAL A 655 30.16 7.62 6.68
N PHE A 656 31.38 7.84 7.18
CA PHE A 656 31.76 7.47 8.55
C PHE A 656 31.95 8.70 9.44
N GLY A 657 31.30 8.71 10.60
CA GLY A 657 31.55 9.66 11.68
C GLY A 657 32.62 9.12 12.63
N ASN A 658 33.73 9.88 12.77
CA ASN A 658 34.87 9.58 13.65
C ASN A 658 35.42 8.13 13.57
N PRO A 659 35.73 7.60 12.36
CA PRO A 659 36.39 6.29 12.27
C PRO A 659 37.76 6.31 12.98
N ASP A 660 38.17 5.15 13.50
CA ASP A 660 39.44 4.96 14.23
C ASP A 660 39.60 5.86 15.47
N GLN A 661 38.49 6.18 16.14
CA GLN A 661 38.47 6.91 17.40
C GLN A 661 37.91 6.04 18.55
N PRO A 662 38.37 6.25 19.80
CA PRO A 662 39.43 7.18 20.20
C PRO A 662 40.82 6.71 19.72
N ALA A 663 41.80 7.62 19.70
CA ALA A 663 43.15 7.34 19.20
C ALA A 663 43.75 6.00 19.70
N GLY A 664 44.17 5.15 18.76
CA GLY A 664 44.69 3.81 19.03
C GLY A 664 43.68 2.68 18.81
N VAL A 665 42.42 3.00 18.54
CA VAL A 665 41.40 2.06 18.03
C VAL A 665 41.44 2.09 16.51
N VAL A 666 41.35 0.92 15.87
CA VAL A 666 41.14 0.81 14.42
C VAL A 666 39.80 0.12 14.24
N SER A 667 38.81 0.84 13.73
CA SER A 667 37.48 0.28 13.45
C SER A 667 37.63 -0.79 12.38
N GLN A 668 36.91 -1.92 12.39
CA GLN A 668 36.97 -2.87 11.26
C GLN A 668 36.05 -2.38 10.14
N LEU A 669 36.58 -2.11 8.95
CA LEU A 669 35.79 -1.53 7.85
C LEU A 669 36.04 -2.30 6.56
N GLU A 670 34.95 -2.82 5.99
CA GLU A 670 34.90 -3.49 4.69
C GLU A 670 33.92 -2.70 3.82
N VAL A 671 34.40 -2.09 2.74
CA VAL A 671 33.57 -1.25 1.85
C VAL A 671 33.80 -1.73 0.42
N THR A 672 32.76 -2.15 -0.29
CA THR A 672 32.94 -2.72 -1.64
C THR A 672 31.71 -2.55 -2.51
N HIS A 673 31.88 -2.38 -3.82
CA HIS A 673 30.76 -2.29 -4.77
C HIS A 673 29.73 -1.17 -4.48
N ASN A 674 30.10 -0.14 -3.71
CA ASN A 674 29.16 0.96 -3.41
C ASN A 674 29.22 2.04 -4.50
N LEU A 675 28.10 2.73 -4.73
CA LEU A 675 28.06 3.97 -5.50
C LEU A 675 28.21 5.16 -4.55
N LEU A 676 29.26 5.95 -4.75
CA LEU A 676 29.63 7.06 -3.89
C LEU A 676 29.41 8.41 -4.58
N ASP A 677 28.85 9.35 -3.83
CA ASP A 677 28.83 10.77 -4.17
C ASP A 677 30.28 11.28 -4.39
N PRO A 678 30.57 11.94 -5.53
CA PRO A 678 31.87 12.56 -5.79
C PRO A 678 32.38 13.48 -4.66
N ARG A 679 31.48 14.07 -3.86
CA ARG A 679 31.83 14.94 -2.71
C ARG A 679 32.47 14.19 -1.55
N VAL A 680 32.20 12.89 -1.38
CA VAL A 680 32.72 12.08 -0.26
C VAL A 680 33.73 11.02 -0.68
N ALA A 681 33.79 10.70 -1.97
CA ALA A 681 34.63 9.62 -2.48
C ALA A 681 36.13 9.79 -2.19
N ASP A 682 36.60 11.04 -2.10
CA ASP A 682 38.00 11.38 -1.81
C ASP A 682 38.25 11.68 -0.32
N ASN A 683 37.24 11.48 0.55
CA ASN A 683 37.42 11.62 1.99
C ASN A 683 38.42 10.58 2.48
N VAL A 684 39.48 11.05 3.16
CA VAL A 684 40.50 10.19 3.75
C VAL A 684 39.96 9.60 5.05
N ILE A 685 39.99 8.27 5.16
CA ILE A 685 39.57 7.56 6.37
C ILE A 685 40.69 7.65 7.42
N ALA A 686 40.51 8.58 8.36
CA ALA A 686 41.29 8.80 9.58
C ALA A 686 42.74 8.26 9.53
N ASP A 687 43.08 7.31 10.41
CA ASP A 687 44.46 6.83 10.61
C ASP A 687 44.93 5.90 9.49
N ARG A 688 44.02 5.47 8.60
CA ARG A 688 44.34 4.59 7.46
C ARG A 688 45.03 5.32 6.32
N ALA A 689 44.82 6.63 6.19
CA ALA A 689 45.33 7.44 5.08
C ALA A 689 44.94 6.92 3.67
N VAL A 690 43.77 6.26 3.56
CA VAL A 690 43.18 5.73 2.31
C VAL A 690 41.91 6.50 1.99
N MET A 691 41.67 6.80 0.70
CA MET A 691 40.43 7.44 0.26
C MET A 691 39.26 6.46 0.36
N LEU A 692 38.05 6.94 0.66
CA LEU A 692 36.86 6.09 0.76
C LEU A 692 36.63 5.23 -0.50
N ARG A 693 36.81 5.79 -1.70
CA ARG A 693 36.68 5.02 -2.96
C ARG A 693 37.68 3.86 -3.08
N GLU A 694 38.84 3.98 -2.44
CA GLU A 694 39.93 3.00 -2.46
C GLU A 694 39.85 2.03 -1.27
N LEU A 695 38.91 2.26 -0.35
CA LEU A 695 38.65 1.35 0.74
C LEU A 695 37.88 0.15 0.20
N GLY A 696 38.59 -0.96 -0.01
CA GLY A 696 38.08 -2.19 -0.62
C GLY A 696 37.94 -2.12 -2.15
N ALA A 697 37.22 -3.08 -2.74
CA ALA A 697 37.18 -3.28 -4.19
C ALA A 697 35.90 -2.72 -4.83
N ASP A 698 36.01 -2.29 -6.09
CA ASP A 698 34.90 -2.03 -7.01
C ASP A 698 33.88 -0.96 -6.57
N ASN A 699 34.29 -0.01 -5.71
CA ASN A 699 33.45 1.16 -5.45
C ASN A 699 33.44 2.08 -6.69
N VAL A 700 32.23 2.49 -7.09
CA VAL A 700 31.99 3.36 -8.25
C VAL A 700 31.65 4.77 -7.77
N VAL A 701 32.01 5.77 -8.56
CA VAL A 701 31.76 7.18 -8.22
C VAL A 701 31.05 7.86 -9.36
N GLY A 702 29.91 8.47 -9.07
CA GLY A 702 29.09 9.14 -10.06
C GLY A 702 27.70 9.45 -9.56
N ASP A 703 26.95 10.15 -10.40
CA ASP A 703 25.55 10.50 -10.14
C ASP A 703 24.68 9.24 -10.30
N PRO A 704 23.88 8.84 -9.28
CA PRO A 704 22.95 7.72 -9.41
C PRO A 704 21.91 7.93 -10.51
N GLY A 705 21.63 9.17 -10.91
CA GLY A 705 20.64 9.50 -11.94
C GLY A 705 19.27 8.97 -11.55
N PHE A 706 18.83 9.25 -10.32
CA PHE A 706 17.49 8.91 -9.85
C PHE A 706 16.44 9.52 -10.78
N THR A 707 15.36 8.78 -11.03
CA THR A 707 14.34 9.19 -12.00
C THR A 707 13.58 10.44 -11.54
N ASP A 708 13.26 10.55 -10.25
CA ASP A 708 12.67 11.76 -9.64
C ASP A 708 12.86 11.78 -8.12
N LEU A 709 13.94 12.41 -7.63
CA LEU A 709 14.25 12.41 -6.20
C LEU A 709 13.30 13.29 -5.38
N GLU A 710 12.71 14.35 -5.96
CA GLU A 710 11.86 15.30 -5.23
C GLU A 710 10.59 14.64 -4.68
N VAL A 711 10.09 13.61 -5.37
CA VAL A 711 8.91 12.82 -4.96
C VAL A 711 9.27 11.45 -4.37
N GLY A 712 10.54 11.24 -3.98
CA GLY A 712 11.00 9.98 -3.38
C GLY A 712 11.12 8.81 -4.38
N ASN A 713 11.34 9.06 -5.67
CA ASN A 713 11.60 8.00 -6.66
C ASN A 713 13.10 7.73 -6.84
N PHE A 714 13.56 6.68 -6.15
CA PHE A 714 14.96 6.23 -6.13
C PHE A 714 15.34 5.26 -7.27
N GLU A 715 14.52 5.11 -8.33
CA GLU A 715 14.88 4.27 -9.46
C GLU A 715 16.07 4.83 -10.24
N LEU A 716 17.12 4.03 -10.39
CA LEU A 716 18.29 4.35 -11.20
C LEU A 716 17.91 4.45 -12.68
N SER A 717 18.32 5.54 -13.34
CA SER A 717 18.23 5.65 -14.79
C SER A 717 19.02 4.56 -15.52
N PRO A 718 18.68 4.23 -16.79
CA PRO A 718 19.43 3.23 -17.57
C PRO A 718 20.91 3.54 -17.77
N THR A 719 21.31 4.82 -17.69
CA THR A 719 22.70 5.27 -17.85
C THR A 719 23.41 5.46 -16.50
N SER A 720 22.77 5.08 -15.40
CA SER A 720 23.37 5.22 -14.08
C SER A 720 24.62 4.34 -13.96
N PRO A 721 25.73 4.87 -13.39
CA PRO A 721 26.91 4.07 -13.06
C PRO A 721 26.62 3.01 -11.99
N GLY A 722 25.46 3.07 -11.32
CA GLY A 722 25.01 2.04 -10.38
C GLY A 722 24.32 0.84 -11.05
N LYS A 723 23.99 0.90 -12.34
CA LYS A 723 23.35 -0.23 -13.06
C LYS A 723 24.35 -1.38 -13.24
N GLY A 724 23.99 -2.56 -12.76
CA GLY A 724 24.82 -3.78 -12.84
C GLY A 724 26.16 -3.73 -12.12
N ALA A 725 26.46 -2.66 -11.37
CA ALA A 725 27.75 -2.45 -10.71
C ALA A 725 27.89 -3.18 -9.37
N GLY A 726 26.79 -3.70 -8.82
CA GLY A 726 26.79 -4.48 -7.59
C GLY A 726 27.30 -5.90 -7.80
N ARG A 727 27.55 -6.58 -6.68
CA ARG A 727 27.86 -8.02 -6.67
C ARG A 727 26.77 -8.79 -7.42
N PHE A 728 27.16 -9.93 -8.00
CA PHE A 728 26.27 -10.77 -8.82
C PHE A 728 25.68 -10.04 -10.06
N GLY A 729 26.32 -8.95 -10.50
CA GLY A 729 25.86 -8.15 -11.64
C GLY A 729 24.50 -7.48 -11.40
N GLN A 730 24.11 -7.28 -10.13
CA GLN A 730 22.88 -6.59 -9.78
C GLN A 730 23.11 -5.08 -9.73
N ASP A 731 22.03 -4.30 -9.77
CA ASP A 731 22.09 -2.89 -9.46
C ASP A 731 22.51 -2.67 -8.01
N VAL A 732 23.20 -1.56 -7.72
CA VAL A 732 23.37 -1.10 -6.33
C VAL A 732 22.09 -0.46 -5.81
N GLY A 733 21.96 -0.36 -4.48
CA GLY A 733 20.84 0.29 -3.80
C GLY A 733 19.65 -0.62 -3.52
N ALA A 734 18.63 -0.03 -2.91
CA ALA A 734 17.51 -0.72 -2.26
C ALA A 734 16.55 -1.44 -3.21
N LEU A 735 16.49 -1.02 -4.47
CA LEU A 735 15.44 -1.44 -5.41
C LEU A 735 15.79 -2.74 -6.17
N VAL A 736 16.50 -3.64 -5.50
CA VAL A 736 16.85 -4.98 -6.00
C VAL A 736 15.94 -6.07 -5.40
N ARG A 737 15.94 -7.24 -6.03
CA ARG A 737 15.13 -8.38 -5.57
C ARG A 737 15.62 -8.91 -4.22
N PRO A 738 14.71 -9.30 -3.29
CA PRO A 738 15.08 -10.02 -2.08
C PRO A 738 15.63 -11.41 -2.40
N GLY A 739 16.19 -12.04 -1.36
CA GLY A 739 16.51 -13.45 -1.39
C GLY A 739 17.86 -13.76 -2.01
N ILE A 740 18.11 -15.06 -2.22
CA ILE A 740 19.38 -15.56 -2.72
C ILE A 740 19.55 -15.29 -4.22
N TRP A 741 20.76 -14.91 -4.59
CA TRP A 741 21.22 -14.69 -5.94
C TRP A 741 22.20 -15.79 -6.34
N VAL A 742 22.17 -16.15 -7.61
CA VAL A 742 23.04 -17.17 -8.21
C VAL A 742 23.73 -16.52 -9.41
N THR A 743 25.03 -16.73 -9.52
CA THR A 743 25.83 -16.34 -10.69
C THR A 743 26.96 -17.35 -10.92
N GLY A 744 27.74 -17.20 -11.99
CA GLY A 744 28.82 -18.12 -12.34
C GLY A 744 28.33 -19.38 -13.07
N GLU A 745 27.11 -19.38 -13.59
CA GLU A 745 26.63 -20.44 -14.48
C GLU A 745 27.54 -20.57 -15.72
N PRO A 746 27.84 -21.80 -16.18
CA PRO A 746 28.52 -22.01 -17.45
C PRO A 746 27.79 -21.34 -18.62
N ASP A 747 28.49 -21.13 -19.73
CA ASP A 747 27.87 -20.68 -20.98
C ASP A 747 26.67 -21.54 -21.35
N ALA A 748 25.71 -20.97 -22.11
CA ALA A 748 24.45 -21.63 -22.45
C ALA A 748 24.66 -23.05 -23.03
N TYR A 749 25.78 -23.27 -23.71
CA TYR A 749 26.29 -24.57 -24.10
C TYR A 749 27.75 -24.71 -23.67
N THR A 750 28.09 -25.85 -23.06
CA THR A 750 29.46 -26.14 -22.63
C THR A 750 29.81 -27.61 -22.86
N ARG A 751 31.11 -27.91 -22.98
CA ARG A 751 31.64 -29.29 -22.93
C ARG A 751 32.02 -29.70 -21.51
N ASP A 752 32.08 -28.75 -20.58
CA ASP A 752 32.51 -28.99 -19.21
C ASP A 752 31.44 -29.77 -18.45
N THR A 753 31.88 -30.86 -17.81
CA THR A 753 31.02 -31.66 -16.93
C THR A 753 31.05 -31.18 -15.48
N THR A 754 31.51 -29.93 -15.27
CA THR A 754 31.67 -29.29 -13.97
C THR A 754 31.12 -27.88 -14.03
N ALA A 755 30.60 -27.37 -12.92
CA ALA A 755 30.15 -25.98 -12.82
C ALA A 755 30.49 -25.40 -11.44
N THR A 756 30.95 -24.16 -11.40
CA THR A 756 31.29 -23.44 -10.16
C THR A 756 30.43 -22.19 -10.09
N LEU A 757 29.39 -22.21 -9.25
CA LEU A 757 28.46 -21.11 -9.08
C LEU A 757 28.76 -20.35 -7.79
N THR A 758 28.50 -19.05 -7.77
CA THR A 758 28.53 -18.23 -6.56
C THR A 758 27.11 -17.93 -6.13
N VAL A 759 26.85 -18.03 -4.83
CA VAL A 759 25.55 -17.73 -4.22
C VAL A 759 25.70 -16.75 -3.06
N GLY A 760 24.69 -15.93 -2.84
CA GLY A 760 24.67 -14.92 -1.77
C GLY A 760 23.50 -13.97 -1.96
N GLY A 761 23.57 -12.77 -1.40
CA GLY A 761 22.51 -11.76 -1.54
C GLY A 761 22.33 -10.94 -0.27
N PRO A 762 21.61 -9.81 -0.35
CA PRO A 762 21.43 -8.91 0.77
C PRO A 762 20.73 -9.61 1.92
N GLY A 763 21.37 -9.63 3.10
CA GLY A 763 20.84 -10.26 4.30
C GLY A 763 20.85 -11.80 4.31
N ILE A 764 21.43 -12.48 3.32
CA ILE A 764 21.52 -13.95 3.27
C ILE A 764 22.78 -14.46 3.98
N PHE A 765 22.66 -15.49 4.82
CA PHE A 765 23.75 -16.06 5.64
C PHE A 765 23.95 -17.56 5.44
N GLY A 766 22.98 -18.23 4.84
CA GLY A 766 23.06 -19.63 4.48
C GLY A 766 22.25 -19.97 3.24
N PHE A 767 22.38 -21.20 2.74
CA PHE A 767 21.65 -21.65 1.57
C PHE A 767 21.47 -23.17 1.53
N GLN A 768 20.52 -23.60 0.70
CA GLN A 768 20.41 -24.95 0.17
C GLN A 768 20.20 -24.86 -1.33
N TYR A 769 20.64 -25.88 -2.06
CA TYR A 769 20.40 -25.97 -3.49
C TYR A 769 19.99 -27.38 -3.90
N ARG A 770 19.33 -27.50 -5.05
CA ARG A 770 19.12 -28.77 -5.75
C ARG A 770 19.40 -28.61 -7.23
N ILE A 771 19.84 -29.69 -7.85
CA ILE A 771 20.11 -29.76 -9.28
C ILE A 771 19.00 -30.53 -10.00
N ASP A 772 18.50 -29.99 -11.11
CA ASP A 772 17.54 -30.64 -12.01
C ASP A 772 16.31 -31.25 -11.32
N GLY A 773 15.77 -30.56 -10.31
CA GLY A 773 14.62 -31.03 -9.53
C GLY A 773 14.92 -32.22 -8.60
N GLY A 774 16.19 -32.51 -8.34
CA GLY A 774 16.65 -33.52 -7.39
C GLY A 774 16.39 -33.18 -5.91
N PRO A 775 16.99 -33.93 -4.97
CA PRO A 775 16.89 -33.60 -3.55
C PRO A 775 17.65 -32.30 -3.21
N TRP A 776 17.18 -31.58 -2.20
CA TRP A 776 17.93 -30.47 -1.60
C TRP A 776 19.23 -30.95 -0.96
N SER A 777 20.28 -30.14 -1.06
CA SER A 777 21.53 -30.29 -0.32
C SER A 777 21.29 -30.18 1.19
N ASP A 778 22.28 -30.56 1.99
CA ASP A 778 22.31 -30.15 3.39
C ASP A 778 22.39 -28.61 3.49
N PRO A 779 21.85 -27.99 4.54
CA PRO A 779 22.02 -26.56 4.78
C PRO A 779 23.49 -26.16 4.96
N GLU A 780 23.92 -25.14 4.21
CA GLU A 780 25.25 -24.55 4.34
C GLU A 780 25.15 -23.13 4.87
N ILE A 781 25.80 -22.86 6.02
CA ILE A 781 25.86 -21.53 6.64
C ILE A 781 27.26 -20.96 6.42
N TYR A 782 27.38 -19.90 5.63
CA TYR A 782 28.67 -19.29 5.30
C TYR A 782 29.01 -18.08 6.17
N GLY A 783 28.04 -17.52 6.88
CA GLY A 783 28.25 -16.45 7.84
C GLY A 783 27.29 -16.56 9.03
N THR A 784 27.62 -15.90 10.14
CA THR A 784 26.72 -15.85 11.31
C THR A 784 26.55 -14.44 11.89
N ARG A 785 27.59 -13.59 11.82
CA ARG A 785 27.62 -12.18 12.26
C ARG A 785 28.72 -11.42 11.53
N PHE A 786 28.86 -10.13 11.84
CA PHE A 786 30.04 -9.35 11.47
C PHE A 786 31.32 -9.95 12.08
N ASN A 787 32.40 -10.00 11.30
CA ASN A 787 33.68 -10.55 11.76
C ASN A 787 34.66 -9.42 12.11
N ALA A 788 34.68 -8.99 13.38
CA ALA A 788 35.58 -7.92 13.81
C ALA A 788 37.09 -8.27 13.69
N LEU A 789 37.45 -9.54 13.51
CA LEU A 789 38.84 -10.02 13.46
C LEU A 789 39.31 -10.41 12.05
N GLY A 790 38.48 -10.24 11.02
CA GLY A 790 38.81 -10.64 9.66
C GLY A 790 37.71 -10.29 8.65
N PRO A 791 37.75 -10.89 7.44
CA PRO A 791 36.71 -10.66 6.45
C PRO A 791 35.36 -11.19 6.92
N THR A 792 34.30 -10.48 6.57
CA THR A 792 32.91 -10.87 6.83
C THR A 792 32.38 -11.65 5.62
N PRO A 793 32.14 -12.97 5.71
CA PRO A 793 31.69 -13.75 4.56
C PRO A 793 30.26 -13.38 4.16
N ARG A 794 30.07 -13.00 2.89
CA ARG A 794 28.76 -12.60 2.34
C ARG A 794 28.35 -13.33 1.06
N SER A 795 29.12 -14.35 0.67
CA SER A 795 28.80 -15.25 -0.44
C SER A 795 29.48 -16.61 -0.21
N ALA A 796 29.00 -17.61 -0.94
CA ALA A 796 29.54 -18.97 -0.96
C ALA A 796 29.63 -19.50 -2.39
N THR A 797 30.35 -20.61 -2.56
CA THR A 797 30.55 -21.26 -3.85
C THR A 797 29.91 -22.64 -3.86
N ILE A 798 29.13 -22.95 -4.88
CA ILE A 798 28.63 -24.28 -5.20
C ILE A 798 29.55 -24.89 -6.26
N VAL A 799 30.08 -26.07 -5.99
CA VAL A 799 30.89 -26.84 -6.96
C VAL A 799 30.13 -28.10 -7.36
N LEU A 800 29.80 -28.20 -8.65
CA LEU A 800 29.13 -29.33 -9.25
C LEU A 800 30.13 -30.11 -10.11
N ASP A 801 30.15 -31.43 -9.94
CA ASP A 801 31.06 -32.32 -10.68
C ASP A 801 30.29 -33.49 -11.33
N GLY A 802 30.82 -33.98 -12.45
CA GLY A 802 30.33 -35.20 -13.11
C GLY A 802 28.93 -35.06 -13.73
N LEU A 803 28.58 -33.85 -14.16
CA LEU A 803 27.30 -33.56 -14.83
C LEU A 803 27.18 -34.33 -16.15
N ALA A 804 26.00 -34.86 -16.42
CA ALA A 804 25.73 -35.67 -17.61
C ALA A 804 25.50 -34.80 -18.85
N PRO A 805 25.58 -35.34 -20.09
CA PRO A 805 25.13 -34.58 -21.25
C PRO A 805 23.64 -34.26 -21.17
N GLY A 806 23.27 -32.99 -21.37
CA GLY A 806 21.90 -32.50 -21.25
C GLY A 806 21.78 -31.12 -20.62
N PRO A 807 20.54 -30.59 -20.49
CA PRO A 807 20.28 -29.34 -19.81
C PRO A 807 20.44 -29.50 -18.29
N HIS A 808 21.02 -28.47 -17.66
CA HIS A 808 21.25 -28.38 -16.23
C HIS A 808 20.85 -27.01 -15.71
N TYR A 809 20.30 -26.98 -14.49
CA TYR A 809 20.05 -25.77 -13.72
C TYR A 809 20.08 -26.09 -12.23
N ILE A 810 20.24 -25.06 -11.38
CA ILE A 810 20.01 -25.19 -9.95
C ILE A 810 18.81 -24.38 -9.51
N GLU A 811 18.16 -24.88 -8.46
CA GLU A 811 17.26 -24.11 -7.60
C GLU A 811 17.98 -23.87 -6.29
N ALA A 812 17.99 -22.63 -5.81
CA ALA A 812 18.59 -22.25 -4.54
C ALA A 812 17.58 -21.54 -3.64
N ILE A 813 17.60 -21.84 -2.35
CA ILE A 813 16.90 -21.09 -1.30
C ILE A 813 17.93 -20.54 -0.32
N GLY A 814 17.77 -19.27 0.07
CA GLY A 814 18.61 -18.63 1.07
C GLY A 814 17.99 -18.70 2.46
N GLN A 815 18.85 -18.77 3.48
CA GLN A 815 18.50 -18.49 4.87
C GLN A 815 18.95 -17.07 5.20
N ASP A 816 18.04 -16.23 5.66
CA ASP A 816 18.36 -14.85 6.03
C ASP A 816 19.00 -14.73 7.42
N TYR A 817 19.24 -13.49 7.86
CA TYR A 817 19.88 -13.24 9.15
C TYR A 817 19.04 -13.71 10.34
N ALA A 818 17.71 -13.60 10.26
CA ALA A 818 16.80 -14.08 11.30
C ALA A 818 16.66 -15.63 11.31
N GLY A 819 17.27 -16.31 10.35
CA GLY A 819 17.23 -17.77 10.25
C GLY A 819 16.04 -18.29 9.43
N GLN A 820 15.29 -17.41 8.77
CA GLN A 820 14.14 -17.78 7.94
C GLN A 820 14.59 -18.24 6.56
N TRP A 821 13.97 -19.31 6.06
CA TRP A 821 14.25 -19.85 4.73
C TRP A 821 13.32 -19.26 3.68
N GLN A 822 13.91 -18.85 2.56
CA GLN A 822 13.18 -18.40 1.38
C GLN A 822 12.19 -19.47 0.90
N VAL A 823 10.92 -19.09 0.75
CA VAL A 823 9.84 -20.00 0.35
C VAL A 823 9.89 -20.35 -1.14
N THR A 824 10.16 -19.35 -1.99
CA THR A 824 10.21 -19.53 -3.46
C THR A 824 11.66 -19.62 -3.92
N PRO A 825 12.14 -20.77 -4.43
CA PRO A 825 13.52 -20.89 -4.89
C PRO A 825 13.89 -19.89 -5.99
N THR A 826 15.14 -19.45 -5.98
CA THR A 826 15.77 -18.77 -7.12
C THR A 826 16.32 -19.81 -8.08
N LEU A 827 15.94 -19.68 -9.34
CA LEU A 827 16.47 -20.49 -10.43
C LEU A 827 17.74 -19.83 -10.98
N SER A 828 18.77 -20.63 -11.21
CA SER A 828 19.91 -20.22 -12.04
C SER A 828 19.50 -20.11 -13.51
N ARG A 829 20.36 -19.52 -14.34
CA ARG A 829 20.29 -19.76 -15.79
C ARG A 829 20.47 -21.26 -16.09
N THR A 830 19.81 -21.74 -17.13
CA THR A 830 20.03 -23.10 -17.64
C THR A 830 21.25 -23.13 -18.57
N TRP A 831 22.08 -24.17 -18.46
CA TRP A 831 23.15 -24.47 -19.41
C TRP A 831 23.02 -25.90 -19.94
N VAL A 832 23.60 -26.19 -21.09
CA VAL A 832 23.52 -27.50 -21.75
C VAL A 832 24.91 -28.09 -21.93
N ILE A 833 25.13 -29.27 -21.36
CA ILE A 833 26.35 -30.04 -21.62
C ILE A 833 26.18 -30.81 -22.92
N SER A 834 26.98 -30.47 -23.92
CA SER A 834 26.91 -31.04 -25.27
C SER A 834 28.29 -31.46 -25.77
N SER A 835 28.33 -32.54 -26.55
CA SER A 835 29.55 -32.95 -27.26
C SER A 835 29.93 -32.02 -28.42
N SER A 836 29.01 -31.16 -28.86
CA SER A 836 29.20 -30.15 -29.89
C SER A 836 28.50 -28.87 -29.45
N VAL A 837 29.26 -27.79 -29.31
CA VAL A 837 28.75 -26.46 -28.93
C VAL A 837 28.16 -25.84 -30.20
N PRO A 838 26.86 -25.50 -30.26
CA PRO A 838 26.29 -24.81 -31.43
C PRO A 838 27.02 -23.49 -31.67
N GLY A 839 27.45 -23.23 -32.91
CA GLY A 839 28.22 -22.03 -33.29
C GLY A 839 29.73 -22.08 -33.05
N ASP A 840 30.27 -23.15 -32.46
CA ASP A 840 31.72 -23.40 -32.34
C ASP A 840 32.24 -23.98 -33.66
N LEU A 841 32.44 -23.08 -34.62
CA LEU A 841 32.75 -23.39 -36.01
C LEU A 841 34.22 -23.77 -36.20
N ASP A 842 35.11 -23.32 -35.30
CA ASP A 842 36.53 -23.68 -35.32
C ASP A 842 36.87 -24.91 -34.45
N ALA A 843 35.88 -25.46 -33.74
CA ALA A 843 35.97 -26.59 -32.83
C ALA A 843 36.88 -26.37 -31.61
N SER A 844 37.19 -25.11 -31.27
CA SER A 844 37.94 -24.71 -30.08
C SER A 844 37.22 -25.10 -28.78
N GLY A 845 35.90 -25.30 -28.83
CA GLY A 845 35.06 -25.64 -27.68
C GLY A 845 34.37 -24.44 -27.03
N VAL A 846 34.56 -23.24 -27.56
CA VAL A 846 33.92 -21.98 -27.13
C VAL A 846 33.43 -21.24 -28.37
N VAL A 847 32.35 -20.47 -28.26
CA VAL A 847 31.87 -19.60 -29.35
C VAL A 847 32.41 -18.19 -29.10
N THR A 848 33.19 -17.67 -30.04
CA THR A 848 33.90 -16.39 -29.91
C THR A 848 33.77 -15.56 -31.18
N ALA A 849 34.35 -14.35 -31.16
CA ALA A 849 34.47 -13.51 -32.35
C ALA A 849 35.15 -14.25 -33.53
N ALA A 850 36.06 -15.20 -33.25
CA ALA A 850 36.73 -15.98 -34.28
C ALA A 850 35.76 -16.89 -35.06
N ASP A 851 34.67 -17.36 -34.44
CA ASP A 851 33.64 -18.14 -35.12
C ASP A 851 32.81 -17.26 -36.05
N ILE A 852 32.54 -16.02 -35.64
CA ILE A 852 31.87 -15.02 -36.50
C ILE A 852 32.75 -14.72 -37.72
N ASP A 853 34.04 -14.45 -37.49
CA ASP A 853 35.01 -14.19 -38.56
C ASP A 853 35.14 -15.39 -39.50
N LEU A 854 35.19 -16.61 -38.96
CA LEU A 854 35.24 -17.84 -39.75
C LEU A 854 33.97 -18.03 -40.58
N LEU A 855 32.80 -17.71 -40.04
CA LEU A 855 31.55 -17.80 -40.78
C LEU A 855 31.52 -16.80 -41.93
N PHE A 856 31.90 -15.53 -41.70
CA PHE A 856 32.04 -14.54 -42.77
C PHE A 856 33.02 -14.99 -43.86
N GLN A 857 34.16 -15.60 -43.49
CA GLN A 857 35.08 -16.19 -44.47
C GLN A 857 34.40 -17.28 -45.32
N MET A 858 33.57 -18.13 -44.71
CA MET A 858 32.88 -19.21 -45.41
C MET A 858 31.79 -18.70 -46.37
N LEU A 859 31.14 -17.58 -46.04
CA LEU A 859 30.23 -16.87 -46.93
C LEU A 859 30.95 -16.39 -48.20
N ASP A 860 32.15 -15.80 -48.06
CA ASP A 860 32.99 -15.37 -49.19
C ASP A 860 33.44 -16.54 -50.08
N GLU A 861 33.65 -17.71 -49.48
CA GLU A 861 34.00 -18.95 -50.19
C GLU A 861 32.78 -19.61 -50.88
N SER A 862 31.55 -19.12 -50.62
CA SER A 862 30.29 -19.65 -51.17
C SER A 862 30.10 -21.15 -50.93
N THR A 863 30.45 -21.62 -49.73
CA THR A 863 30.22 -23.01 -49.33
C THR A 863 28.73 -23.31 -49.11
N ASN A 864 28.35 -24.58 -49.15
CA ASN A 864 27.04 -25.07 -48.68
C ASN A 864 27.28 -26.28 -47.77
N ASP A 865 28.39 -26.27 -47.02
CA ASP A 865 28.65 -27.31 -46.04
C ASP A 865 27.59 -27.18 -44.92
N PRO A 866 26.80 -28.24 -44.65
CA PRO A 866 25.79 -28.22 -43.59
C PRO A 866 26.36 -27.93 -42.19
N TYR A 867 27.68 -27.92 -42.02
CA TYR A 867 28.33 -27.51 -40.78
C TYR A 867 28.22 -25.99 -40.50
N PHE A 868 28.19 -25.15 -41.54
CA PHE A 868 28.10 -23.69 -41.43
C PHE A 868 26.67 -23.15 -41.64
N ASP A 869 25.72 -24.02 -42.02
CA ASP A 869 24.29 -23.74 -42.14
C ASP A 869 23.64 -23.85 -40.75
N LEU A 870 23.71 -22.75 -40.00
CA LEU A 870 23.28 -22.65 -38.60
C LEU A 870 21.77 -22.48 -38.47
N ASN A 871 21.09 -21.96 -39.51
CA ASN A 871 19.65 -21.78 -39.51
C ASN A 871 18.88 -23.00 -40.09
N GLU A 872 19.60 -24.00 -40.59
CA GLU A 872 19.11 -25.24 -41.21
C GLU A 872 18.22 -25.03 -42.45
N ASP A 873 18.40 -23.95 -43.21
CA ASP A 873 17.62 -23.65 -44.40
C ASP A 873 18.17 -24.29 -45.69
N GLY A 874 19.37 -24.89 -45.60
CA GLY A 874 20.05 -25.59 -46.69
C GLY A 874 21.04 -24.72 -47.47
N SER A 875 21.27 -23.47 -47.05
CA SER A 875 22.23 -22.52 -47.64
C SER A 875 23.14 -21.97 -46.54
N VAL A 876 24.37 -21.59 -46.89
CA VAL A 876 25.23 -20.82 -45.98
C VAL A 876 25.22 -19.37 -46.44
N ASP A 877 24.53 -18.49 -45.72
CA ASP A 877 24.35 -17.08 -46.07
C ASP A 877 24.31 -16.15 -44.84
N SER A 878 23.95 -14.87 -45.04
CA SER A 878 23.95 -13.87 -43.97
C SER A 878 22.91 -14.16 -42.87
N LEU A 879 21.92 -15.01 -43.11
CA LEU A 879 20.99 -15.46 -42.08
C LEU A 879 21.67 -16.41 -41.08
N ASP A 880 22.72 -17.14 -41.48
CA ASP A 880 23.52 -17.95 -40.55
C ASP A 880 24.36 -17.06 -39.65
N VAL A 881 24.93 -15.98 -40.18
CA VAL A 881 25.63 -14.97 -39.38
C VAL A 881 24.67 -14.33 -38.37
N ASN A 882 23.46 -13.95 -38.80
CA ASN A 882 22.44 -13.47 -37.87
C ASN A 882 22.10 -14.51 -36.79
N THR A 883 22.01 -15.79 -37.18
CA THR A 883 21.74 -16.88 -36.23
C THR A 883 22.88 -17.04 -35.23
N LEU A 884 24.13 -16.97 -35.68
CA LEU A 884 25.30 -17.02 -34.81
C LEU A 884 25.32 -15.84 -33.82
N VAL A 885 25.20 -14.61 -34.32
CA VAL A 885 25.30 -13.39 -33.50
C VAL A 885 24.09 -13.23 -32.57
N GLU A 886 22.88 -13.26 -33.12
CA GLU A 886 21.68 -12.85 -32.38
C GLU A 886 21.01 -14.01 -31.62
N THR A 887 21.18 -15.25 -32.08
CA THR A 887 20.49 -16.42 -31.49
C THR A 887 21.44 -17.30 -30.66
N ILE A 888 22.63 -17.62 -31.18
CA ILE A 888 23.57 -18.53 -30.50
C ILE A 888 24.41 -17.76 -29.46
N ILE A 889 25.07 -16.69 -29.88
CA ILE A 889 25.84 -15.81 -28.97
C ILE A 889 24.88 -14.95 -28.15
N GLY A 890 23.74 -14.55 -28.73
CA GLY A 890 22.70 -13.83 -28.02
C GLY A 890 22.98 -12.34 -27.86
N THR A 891 23.80 -11.76 -28.74
CA THR A 891 24.13 -10.33 -28.76
C THR A 891 23.57 -9.61 -30.00
N ARG A 892 24.10 -8.44 -30.35
CA ARG A 892 23.73 -7.64 -31.52
C ARG A 892 24.98 -7.24 -32.31
N PHE A 893 24.78 -6.95 -33.59
CA PHE A 893 25.79 -6.31 -34.43
C PHE A 893 26.18 -4.95 -33.84
N GLY A 894 27.47 -4.76 -33.55
CA GLY A 894 27.96 -3.58 -32.85
C GLY A 894 28.62 -3.86 -31.50
N ASP A 895 28.40 -5.05 -30.93
CA ASP A 895 29.05 -5.51 -29.70
C ASP A 895 30.38 -6.18 -30.06
N ALA A 896 31.47 -5.44 -30.00
CA ALA A 896 32.79 -5.90 -30.43
C ALA A 896 33.46 -6.81 -29.40
N ASN A 897 33.20 -6.60 -28.11
CA ASN A 897 33.81 -7.38 -27.04
C ASN A 897 32.97 -8.61 -26.63
N LEU A 898 31.77 -8.76 -27.20
CA LEU A 898 30.79 -9.82 -26.93
C LEU A 898 30.34 -9.86 -25.46
N ASP A 899 30.33 -8.72 -24.76
CA ASP A 899 29.86 -8.61 -23.37
C ASP A 899 28.32 -8.58 -23.27
N GLY A 900 27.63 -8.56 -24.42
CA GLY A 900 26.20 -8.56 -24.53
C GLY A 900 25.60 -7.16 -24.46
N ILE A 901 26.36 -6.08 -24.54
CA ILE A 901 25.81 -4.72 -24.54
C ILE A 901 26.52 -3.88 -25.59
N VAL A 902 25.78 -3.36 -26.57
CA VAL A 902 26.34 -2.39 -27.53
C VAL A 902 26.51 -1.03 -26.84
N ASP A 903 27.73 -0.68 -26.46
CA ASP A 903 28.02 0.47 -25.59
C ASP A 903 29.23 1.33 -26.03
N ALA A 904 29.72 2.18 -25.12
CA ALA A 904 30.84 3.08 -25.40
C ALA A 904 32.20 2.36 -25.50
N VAL A 905 32.35 1.18 -24.90
CA VAL A 905 33.55 0.33 -24.99
C VAL A 905 33.66 -0.22 -26.42
N ASP A 906 32.56 -0.68 -27.01
CA ASP A 906 32.55 -1.12 -28.41
C ASP A 906 32.87 0.02 -29.37
N PHE A 907 32.31 1.20 -29.10
CA PHE A 907 32.61 2.38 -29.89
C PHE A 907 34.09 2.72 -29.84
N ALA A 908 34.75 2.57 -28.68
CA ALA A 908 36.18 2.82 -28.55
C ALA A 908 37.01 1.80 -29.35
N LEU A 909 36.58 0.53 -29.41
CA LEU A 909 37.20 -0.50 -30.26
C LEU A 909 37.05 -0.18 -31.74
N TRP A 910 35.86 0.25 -32.19
CA TRP A 910 35.65 0.73 -33.56
C TRP A 910 36.48 1.99 -33.86
N ASP A 911 36.47 3.01 -33.00
CA ASP A 911 37.17 4.29 -33.24
C ASP A 911 38.70 4.11 -33.29
N ALA A 912 39.24 3.15 -32.53
CA ALA A 912 40.66 2.80 -32.56
C ALA A 912 41.09 2.16 -33.89
N ASN A 913 40.16 1.51 -34.60
CA ASN A 913 40.44 0.72 -35.81
C ASN A 913 39.78 1.29 -37.08
N ARG A 914 39.05 2.41 -36.99
CA ARG A 914 38.34 2.99 -38.13
C ARG A 914 39.27 3.31 -39.31
N PHE A 915 38.79 2.97 -40.50
CA PHE A 915 39.47 3.10 -41.80
C PHE A 915 40.74 2.26 -41.97
N GLN A 916 40.89 1.19 -41.19
CA GLN A 916 41.90 0.17 -41.46
C GLN A 916 41.43 -0.78 -42.57
N VAL A 917 42.38 -1.22 -43.40
CA VAL A 917 42.14 -1.99 -44.63
C VAL A 917 43.28 -3.01 -44.77
N ASP A 918 43.37 -3.96 -43.84
CA ASP A 918 44.31 -5.08 -43.94
C ASP A 918 43.72 -6.35 -43.29
N ASN A 919 44.38 -7.50 -43.46
CA ASN A 919 43.94 -8.79 -42.92
C ASN A 919 43.95 -8.87 -41.37
N THR A 920 43.86 -7.73 -40.66
CA THR A 920 43.75 -7.66 -39.21
C THR A 920 42.42 -7.06 -38.74
N THR A 921 41.54 -6.65 -39.66
CA THR A 921 40.14 -6.30 -39.39
C THR A 921 39.32 -7.58 -39.18
N HIS A 922 38.67 -7.62 -38.02
CA HIS A 922 37.87 -8.71 -37.47
C HIS A 922 36.69 -8.13 -36.68
N TRP A 923 35.73 -8.96 -36.31
CA TRP A 923 34.60 -8.57 -35.45
C TRP A 923 35.05 -7.77 -34.21
N SER A 924 36.05 -8.30 -33.49
CA SER A 924 36.61 -7.69 -32.26
C SER A 924 37.28 -6.33 -32.45
N THR A 925 37.57 -5.95 -33.69
CA THR A 925 38.13 -4.64 -34.06
C THR A 925 37.08 -3.69 -34.63
N GLY A 926 35.81 -4.10 -34.68
CA GLY A 926 34.69 -3.28 -35.14
C GLY A 926 34.28 -3.46 -36.60
N ASP A 927 34.72 -4.53 -37.28
CA ASP A 927 34.15 -4.95 -38.57
C ASP A 927 32.92 -5.83 -38.31
N PHE A 928 31.76 -5.19 -38.16
CA PHE A 928 30.53 -5.87 -37.79
C PHE A 928 29.76 -6.41 -39.00
N ASN A 929 30.05 -5.90 -40.20
CA ASN A 929 29.42 -6.36 -41.43
C ASN A 929 30.23 -7.47 -42.15
N GLY A 930 31.47 -7.72 -41.72
CA GLY A 930 32.36 -8.74 -42.24
C GLY A 930 32.96 -8.44 -43.61
N ASP A 931 32.97 -7.18 -44.06
CA ASP A 931 33.44 -6.77 -45.39
C ASP A 931 34.96 -6.56 -45.48
N GLY A 932 35.66 -6.76 -44.37
CA GLY A 932 37.11 -6.62 -44.25
C GLY A 932 37.54 -5.18 -43.99
N MET A 933 36.64 -4.24 -43.71
CA MET A 933 36.96 -2.84 -43.40
C MET A 933 36.15 -2.34 -42.22
N THR A 934 36.83 -1.88 -41.16
CA THR A 934 36.16 -1.13 -40.08
C THR A 934 35.85 0.29 -40.54
N ASP A 935 34.62 0.56 -41.00
CA ASP A 935 34.27 1.84 -41.62
C ASP A 935 32.93 2.45 -41.15
N GLY A 936 32.41 3.42 -41.89
CA GLY A 936 31.16 4.11 -41.53
C GLY A 936 29.92 3.22 -41.58
N SER A 937 29.97 2.08 -42.26
CA SER A 937 28.90 1.09 -42.30
C SER A 937 28.81 0.32 -40.98
N ASP A 938 29.93 -0.04 -40.37
CA ASP A 938 29.98 -0.66 -39.04
C ASP A 938 29.56 0.30 -37.94
N PHE A 939 29.98 1.57 -38.06
CA PHE A 939 29.49 2.61 -37.16
C PHE A 939 27.95 2.71 -37.19
N ASN A 940 27.33 2.51 -38.35
CA ASN A 940 25.87 2.51 -38.43
C ASN A 940 25.27 1.30 -37.72
N LEU A 941 25.90 0.12 -37.77
CA LEU A 941 25.46 -1.07 -37.04
C LEU A 941 25.55 -0.85 -35.52
N TRP A 942 26.69 -0.35 -35.02
CA TRP A 942 26.82 0.06 -33.62
C TRP A 942 25.78 1.10 -33.21
N ASN A 943 25.64 2.18 -34.00
CA ASN A 943 24.73 3.27 -33.67
C ASN A 943 23.24 2.89 -33.77
N GLN A 944 22.89 1.89 -34.56
CA GLN A 944 21.53 1.35 -34.64
C GLN A 944 21.17 0.50 -33.41
N HIS A 945 22.14 -0.18 -32.81
CA HIS A 945 21.90 -1.13 -31.73
C HIS A 945 22.28 -0.63 -30.34
N LYS A 946 23.00 0.50 -30.23
CA LYS A 946 23.34 1.09 -28.93
C LYS A 946 22.09 1.30 -28.07
N PHE A 947 22.19 0.91 -26.80
CA PHE A 947 21.11 0.99 -25.80
C PHE A 947 19.86 0.14 -26.07
N LEU A 948 19.88 -0.79 -27.03
CA LEU A 948 18.79 -1.75 -27.21
C LEU A 948 19.02 -3.00 -26.35
N ALA A 949 17.96 -3.54 -25.76
CA ALA A 949 18.02 -4.81 -25.04
C ALA A 949 18.36 -5.97 -25.99
N ASN A 950 19.12 -6.97 -25.53
CA ASN A 950 19.52 -8.10 -26.37
C ASN A 950 18.36 -9.01 -26.79
N PRO A 951 18.48 -9.67 -27.97
CA PRO A 951 17.47 -10.60 -28.46
C PRO A 951 17.20 -11.78 -27.51
N GLY A 952 18.19 -12.20 -26.72
CA GLY A 952 18.09 -13.32 -25.76
C GLY A 952 17.48 -12.99 -24.40
N GLY A 953 17.20 -11.71 -24.09
CA GLY A 953 16.81 -11.27 -22.74
C GLY A 953 15.36 -11.55 -22.31
N ALA A 954 14.49 -12.09 -23.18
CA ALA A 954 13.04 -12.10 -22.94
C ALA A 954 12.30 -13.44 -23.07
N ALA A 955 12.98 -14.58 -23.23
CA ALA A 955 12.31 -15.88 -23.46
C ALA A 955 12.34 -16.82 -22.24
N GLY A 956 11.96 -16.31 -21.07
CA GLY A 956 11.69 -17.10 -19.86
C GLY A 956 10.23 -17.53 -19.72
N ALA A 957 9.52 -17.86 -20.82
CA ALA A 957 8.19 -18.48 -20.75
C ALA A 957 7.82 -19.11 -22.11
N ASN A 958 7.55 -20.41 -22.12
CA ASN A 958 6.99 -21.20 -23.23
C ASN A 958 7.88 -21.46 -24.46
N ALA A 959 8.81 -22.41 -24.34
CA ALA A 959 9.26 -23.20 -25.49
C ALA A 959 8.91 -24.68 -25.28
N THR A 960 7.84 -25.14 -25.93
CA THR A 960 7.57 -26.57 -26.12
C THR A 960 8.73 -27.23 -26.86
N ALA A 961 9.19 -28.38 -26.34
CA ALA A 961 10.27 -29.21 -26.86
C ALA A 961 10.37 -29.22 -28.40
N ALA A 962 11.31 -28.44 -28.93
CA ALA A 962 11.82 -28.62 -30.28
C ALA A 962 12.69 -29.88 -30.29
N ARG A 963 12.42 -30.75 -31.25
CA ARG A 963 13.16 -32.00 -31.48
C ARG A 963 14.64 -31.71 -31.71
N ALA A 964 15.51 -32.40 -30.98
CA ALA A 964 16.95 -32.43 -31.25
C ALA A 964 17.26 -32.78 -32.73
N PRO A 965 18.17 -32.05 -33.40
CA PRO A 965 18.67 -32.39 -34.72
C PRO A 965 19.39 -33.75 -34.66
N ARG A 966 19.09 -34.64 -35.61
CA ARG A 966 19.79 -35.92 -35.77
C ARG A 966 20.99 -35.72 -36.69
N PHE A 967 22.19 -35.63 -36.13
CA PHE A 967 23.42 -35.76 -36.92
C PHE A 967 23.66 -37.23 -37.34
N PRO A 968 24.07 -37.51 -38.59
CA PRO A 968 24.32 -38.87 -39.06
C PRO A 968 25.69 -39.37 -38.59
N LEU A 969 25.71 -40.27 -37.60
CA LEU A 969 26.87 -41.08 -37.26
C LEU A 969 27.25 -42.01 -38.44
N ARG A 970 28.45 -41.84 -39.01
CA ARG A 970 29.08 -42.85 -39.87
C ARG A 970 29.89 -43.85 -39.02
N ALA A 971 29.39 -45.07 -38.86
CA ALA A 971 30.21 -46.28 -38.79
C ALA A 971 29.40 -47.59 -39.02
N SER A 972 29.77 -48.30 -40.08
CA SER A 972 29.76 -49.78 -40.30
C SER A 972 28.54 -50.66 -39.92
N GLN A 973 27.89 -51.19 -40.97
CA GLN A 973 27.44 -52.59 -41.18
C GLN A 973 27.11 -53.50 -39.97
N ASN A 974 25.84 -53.88 -39.79
CA ASN A 974 25.33 -55.22 -40.14
C ASN A 974 23.84 -55.43 -39.81
N LEU A 975 23.26 -56.39 -40.54
CA LEU A 975 21.86 -56.81 -40.58
C LEU A 975 21.27 -57.23 -39.22
N ALA A 976 19.98 -56.96 -38.99
CA ALA A 976 18.88 -57.94 -39.16
C ALA A 976 17.60 -57.59 -38.36
N GLU A 977 16.51 -57.43 -39.11
CA GLU A 977 15.12 -57.88 -38.85
C GLU A 977 14.48 -57.83 -37.44
N ARG A 978 13.34 -57.13 -37.34
CA ARG A 978 11.95 -57.64 -37.09
C ARG A 978 11.09 -56.52 -36.45
N ARG A 979 10.17 -55.90 -37.20
CA ARG A 979 8.75 -56.25 -37.43
C ARG A 979 7.80 -56.04 -36.23
N VAL A 980 6.84 -55.13 -36.47
CA VAL A 980 5.37 -55.28 -36.36
C VAL A 980 4.63 -54.57 -35.22
N ARG A 981 3.86 -53.53 -35.65
CA ARG A 981 2.43 -53.18 -35.38
C ARG A 981 2.00 -52.93 -33.93
N ALA A 982 0.95 -52.16 -33.63
CA ALA A 982 0.06 -51.21 -34.30
C ALA A 982 -0.96 -50.75 -33.24
N HIS A 983 -1.82 -49.80 -33.66
CA HIS A 983 -3.10 -49.34 -33.07
C HIS A 983 -2.99 -48.18 -32.06
N SER A 984 -3.58 -46.99 -32.28
CA SER A 984 -4.84 -46.51 -32.91
C SER A 984 -5.86 -46.13 -31.84
N LEU A 985 -6.25 -44.85 -31.79
CA LEU A 985 -7.64 -44.29 -31.74
C LEU A 985 -7.49 -42.82 -31.29
N VAL A 986 -7.76 -41.74 -32.06
CA VAL A 986 -8.85 -41.31 -32.96
C VAL A 986 -9.94 -40.47 -32.24
N HIS A 987 -10.19 -39.30 -32.85
CA HIS A 987 -11.37 -38.38 -32.81
C HIS A 987 -11.43 -37.31 -31.70
N GLN A 988 -11.88 -36.07 -31.91
CA GLN A 988 -12.32 -35.26 -33.09
C GLN A 988 -12.48 -33.80 -32.56
N GLN A 989 -11.90 -32.76 -33.16
CA GLN A 989 -12.41 -31.83 -34.21
C GLN A 989 -13.63 -30.94 -33.88
N ALA A 990 -13.42 -29.61 -33.97
CA ALA A 990 -14.09 -28.58 -34.82
C ALA A 990 -13.73 -27.19 -34.24
N THR A 991 -13.08 -26.19 -34.85
CA THR A 991 -13.06 -25.51 -36.18
C THR A 991 -14.28 -24.63 -36.50
N VAL A 992 -14.04 -23.31 -36.67
CA VAL A 992 -14.51 -22.34 -37.73
C VAL A 992 -14.19 -20.91 -37.21
N GLN A 993 -13.13 -20.23 -37.69
CA GLN A 993 -13.02 -19.30 -38.85
C GLN A 993 -13.67 -17.89 -38.69
N ARG A 994 -12.83 -16.86 -38.89
CA ARG A 994 -12.93 -15.60 -39.70
C ARG A 994 -12.14 -14.48 -38.98
N ARG A 995 -11.45 -13.51 -39.60
CA ARG A 995 -11.07 -13.16 -40.98
C ARG A 995 -9.97 -12.09 -40.87
N SER A 996 -8.99 -12.14 -41.76
CA SER A 996 -7.96 -11.13 -42.01
C SER A 996 -8.40 -10.13 -43.09
N GLU A 997 -8.11 -8.84 -42.93
CA GLU A 997 -7.99 -7.87 -44.04
C GLU A 997 -6.83 -6.91 -43.77
N SER A 998 -6.16 -6.48 -44.85
CA SER A 998 -4.84 -5.86 -44.89
C SER A 998 -4.82 -4.60 -45.79
N LEU A 999 -4.20 -3.51 -45.28
CA LEU A 999 -3.42 -2.42 -45.94
C LEU A 999 -4.13 -1.49 -46.98
N PRO A 1000 -3.61 -0.29 -47.41
CA PRO A 1000 -2.27 0.33 -47.26
C PRO A 1000 -2.27 1.91 -46.99
N PRO A 1001 -1.13 2.64 -47.05
CA PRO A 1001 -0.87 3.95 -46.38
C PRO A 1001 -0.90 5.20 -47.30
N LEU A 1002 -0.69 6.40 -46.73
CA LEU A 1002 -0.35 7.63 -47.48
C LEU A 1002 0.50 8.63 -46.67
N ASN A 1003 1.37 9.31 -47.41
CA ASN A 1003 2.59 10.02 -47.02
C ASN A 1003 2.41 11.55 -46.95
N SER A 1004 3.34 12.21 -46.23
CA SER A 1004 3.92 13.56 -46.45
C SER A 1004 3.07 14.84 -46.30
N LEU A 1005 3.55 15.79 -45.47
CA LEU A 1005 4.21 17.02 -45.94
C LEU A 1005 4.83 17.86 -44.79
N LEU A 1006 6.01 18.40 -45.11
CA LEU A 1006 6.87 19.39 -44.41
C LEU A 1006 6.10 20.70 -44.09
N SER A 1007 6.52 21.64 -43.23
CA SER A 1007 7.84 22.28 -43.06
C SER A 1007 7.82 23.33 -41.92
N ASP A 1008 8.98 23.55 -41.29
CA ASP A 1008 9.55 24.81 -40.77
C ASP A 1008 8.72 25.78 -39.90
N HIS A 1009 9.23 26.05 -38.69
CA HIS A 1009 9.93 27.32 -38.44
C HIS A 1009 10.68 27.32 -37.09
N SER A 1010 11.98 27.57 -37.18
CA SER A 1010 12.85 28.03 -36.10
C SER A 1010 12.46 29.43 -35.60
N ASN A 1011 12.50 29.67 -34.29
CA ASN A 1011 13.31 30.77 -33.75
C ASN A 1011 13.50 30.74 -32.23
N THR A 1012 14.72 31.10 -31.87
CA THR A 1012 15.32 31.33 -30.56
C THR A 1012 14.64 32.46 -29.76
N GLN A 1013 14.65 32.35 -28.43
CA GLN A 1013 15.30 33.37 -27.57
C GLN A 1013 15.40 32.98 -26.09
N THR A 1014 16.62 33.17 -25.60
CA THR A 1014 17.16 33.19 -24.23
C THR A 1014 16.34 34.02 -23.24
N ARG A 1015 16.21 33.57 -21.98
CA ARG A 1015 16.20 34.44 -20.79
C ARG A 1015 16.63 33.68 -19.52
N LEU A 1016 17.80 34.04 -19.02
CA LEU A 1016 18.14 33.97 -17.59
C LEU A 1016 17.16 34.85 -16.79
N ALA A 1017 16.74 34.39 -15.61
CA ALA A 1017 16.94 35.12 -14.35
C ALA A 1017 16.35 34.36 -13.14
N ALA A 1018 17.20 34.26 -12.12
CA ALA A 1018 16.98 33.87 -10.73
C ALA A 1018 15.69 34.38 -10.06
N ARG A 1019 15.15 33.56 -9.14
CA ARG A 1019 14.43 33.96 -7.91
C ARG A 1019 14.80 32.92 -6.83
N LYS A 1020 15.67 33.23 -5.87
CA LYS A 1020 15.43 33.87 -4.57
C LYS A 1020 14.35 33.17 -3.73
N ARG A 1021 14.86 32.48 -2.70
CA ARG A 1021 14.25 32.19 -1.39
C ARG A 1021 13.41 33.36 -0.91
N ASP A 1022 12.21 33.06 -0.44
CA ASP A 1022 11.57 33.77 0.66
C ASP A 1022 10.89 32.75 1.58
N SER A 1023 11.25 32.86 2.85
CA SER A 1023 10.66 32.28 4.04
C SER A 1023 9.19 32.67 4.20
N PHE A 1024 8.34 31.73 4.61
CA PHE A 1024 7.00 32.02 5.10
C PHE A 1024 6.85 31.53 6.54
N ASP A 1025 6.78 32.50 7.46
CA ASP A 1025 6.18 32.36 8.78
C ASP A 1025 4.66 32.24 8.62
N PHE A 1026 4.00 31.38 9.41
CA PHE A 1026 2.57 31.49 9.67
C PHE A 1026 2.27 31.44 11.17
N CYS A 1027 1.44 32.40 11.58
CA CYS A 1027 0.69 32.45 12.84
C CYS A 1027 -0.55 31.58 12.77
#